data_AF-A0AAJ1MAD5-F1
#
_entry.id   AF-A0AAJ1MAD5-F1
#
_cell.length_a   1.000
_cell.length_b   1.000
_cell.length_c   1.000
_cell.angle_alpha   90.00
_cell.angle_beta   90.00
_cell.angle_gamma   90.00
#
_symmetry.space_group_name_H-M   'P 1'
#
loop_
_entity.id
_entity.type
_entity.pdbx_description
1 polymer ?
#
loop_
_entity_poly.entity_id
_entity_poly.type
_entity_poly.pdbx_seq_one_letter_code
_entity_poly.pdbx_strand_id
1 'polypeptide(L)'
;MQTNLIKLNTYKLERGGLLVDMYDQFNARVGDQGTPLVIQWTQGTTDTPVDLQKNKLHFYAAGQVGKYLEKLDDGTGYKMSADASSVEYDDKDSAGTQANGLTVAKLPKQFFPQEGIFYGYFGLKDDQGNTYTSVNVWFRVLGGVPIMGAAIPYFSTRFDELMEQCQGRIEDALAQLQAEYQAEVKKNEDMSAETRAALSKLADSAGAIQAQIDAGNVVTRADWQETDAKATAAKNQSDENKNRLDTLTTTPSGDGATEIADARVAPSDDLFNGKVSKTAGDSIRYQTQRLEDELNSISEANNMQNILPLKKKDWISGQLLTDSGSVQTVPTDTSTTSYWLVSPFVKLDPSRYYHLTFVKPYRAYFCIYNDKQQLIYSSGGYKNEPYTFIADKNAAYIRVAVNNNGIKMVQDDLPSVQVRLYDEGPFTNNQYFYGTLNNGEYQNSSVRIVSDYIKLDYNAIYNIQSTDQVYIECYDSDKGHLPNNTVNYFTGKKEIYTGYAVRYIRLLVKRLDSKGQDISMFDFSTVSVSLSKTANSYIGRGTISPTWQIGAFNADGSEKLDPARMRSNYIRVTSDTGYKITKPNDGYLVAIMCYDLDHNYLLTYGYTSQENVIEGFDGFIRLYLQKTNGTEFNGDSDGYGSNIQVIEMNSSYTSIERAGLPLTIATNNVGSFGLGVQRGFSSTQHNGITLDQLAQNWLKYTEGIDILGLEEFNSYLDSDHTYSMREKLLKNFAVLKTGLSEEALALKKGRMLSYTVGNLNDKDGWDTEGVRGYIRAVVELNNGQQLSLYVVHFTAGDTAKQARDAQVAKLLNLLKEEKSFIVFGDFNTPASDSMWESFKSYRVVNGTYFGEFPTYIYGDEKSQSIDNIITSQNIIIKDAYVKQIKDDDWVSTDHRMLAADIIVGESY
;
A
#
# COMPACT_ATOMS: atom_id res chain seq x y z
N MET A 1 8.48 7.26 63.71
CA MET A 1 7.21 6.51 63.66
C MET A 1 6.43 7.05 62.49
N GLN A 2 6.34 6.31 61.40
CA GLN A 2 5.53 6.68 60.24
C GLN A 2 4.09 6.36 60.62
N THR A 3 3.26 7.38 60.84
CA THR A 3 1.82 7.19 61.07
C THR A 3 1.19 6.72 59.76
N ASN A 4 0.91 5.42 59.71
CA ASN A 4 0.26 4.74 58.59
C ASN A 4 -1.21 5.20 58.54
N LEU A 5 -1.52 6.17 57.66
CA LEU A 5 -2.86 6.74 57.42
C LEU A 5 -3.59 6.00 56.29
N ILE A 6 -4.89 5.74 56.45
CA ILE A 6 -5.73 5.19 55.38
C ILE A 6 -6.00 6.30 54.37
N LYS A 7 -5.68 6.09 53.10
CA LYS A 7 -5.90 7.06 52.03
C LYS A 7 -7.00 6.57 51.09
N LEU A 8 -8.03 7.38 50.89
CA LEU A 8 -9.08 7.14 49.91
C LEU A 8 -9.05 8.25 48.86
N ASN A 9 -8.87 7.86 47.60
CA ASN A 9 -8.95 8.79 46.48
C ASN A 9 -10.38 8.79 45.91
N THR A 10 -10.92 9.99 45.74
CA THR A 10 -12.26 10.27 45.21
C THR A 10 -12.31 10.19 43.68
N TYR A 11 -11.16 10.10 43.02
CA TYR A 11 -11.00 9.97 41.57
C TYR A 11 -10.91 8.51 41.11
N LYS A 12 -11.46 8.21 39.91
CA LYS A 12 -11.46 6.85 39.33
C LYS A 12 -10.04 6.43 38.94
N LEU A 13 -9.46 5.48 39.66
CA LEU A 13 -8.21 4.82 39.29
C LEU A 13 -8.51 3.54 38.49
N GLU A 14 -7.75 3.28 37.42
CA GLU A 14 -8.01 2.20 36.45
C GLU A 14 -7.66 0.77 36.94
N ARG A 15 -7.20 0.60 38.20
CA ARG A 15 -6.80 -0.71 38.74
C ARG A 15 -7.48 -1.02 40.07
N GLY A 16 -8.15 -2.17 40.13
CA GLY A 16 -8.97 -2.63 41.24
C GLY A 16 -8.23 -2.94 42.56
N GLY A 17 -9.00 -2.89 43.65
CA GLY A 17 -8.73 -3.57 44.92
C GLY A 17 -7.42 -3.20 45.64
N LEU A 18 -7.32 -2.01 46.24
CA LEU A 18 -6.28 -1.77 47.24
C LEU A 18 -6.64 -2.56 48.50
N LEU A 19 -6.07 -3.76 48.65
CA LEU A 19 -6.01 -4.48 49.93
C LEU A 19 -5.05 -3.71 50.84
N VAL A 20 -5.61 -3.04 51.84
CA VAL A 20 -4.83 -2.33 52.86
C VAL A 20 -4.94 -3.14 54.14
N ASP A 21 -3.84 -3.76 54.55
CA ASP A 21 -3.76 -4.30 55.91
C ASP A 21 -3.81 -3.11 56.89
N MET A 22 -4.88 -3.03 57.67
CA MET A 22 -5.09 -1.94 58.61
C MET A 22 -4.73 -2.36 60.04
N TYR A 23 -4.16 -3.55 60.27
CA TYR A 23 -3.85 -4.02 61.61
C TYR A 23 -3.02 -3.00 62.42
N ASP A 24 -2.03 -2.37 61.77
CA ASP A 24 -1.18 -1.34 62.40
C ASP A 24 -1.83 0.06 62.44
N GLN A 25 -2.93 0.27 61.71
CA GLN A 25 -3.58 1.58 61.50
C GLN A 25 -4.90 1.73 62.27
N PHE A 26 -5.56 0.61 62.55
CA PHE A 26 -6.90 0.54 63.08
C PHE A 26 -7.05 -0.73 63.93
N ASN A 27 -7.38 -0.58 65.20
CA ASN A 27 -7.55 -1.70 66.13
C ASN A 27 -8.98 -1.68 66.67
N ALA A 28 -9.85 -2.52 66.07
CA ALA A 28 -11.22 -2.71 66.49
C ALA A 28 -11.49 -4.18 66.81
N ARG A 29 -12.24 -4.41 67.88
CA ARG A 29 -12.77 -5.71 68.27
C ARG A 29 -14.24 -5.82 67.90
N VAL A 30 -14.71 -7.06 67.81
CA VAL A 30 -16.13 -7.37 67.65
C VAL A 30 -16.93 -6.64 68.73
N GLY A 31 -17.90 -5.83 68.31
CA GLY A 31 -18.79 -5.08 69.20
C GLY A 31 -18.24 -3.76 69.78
N ASP A 32 -17.04 -3.32 69.41
CA ASP A 32 -16.51 -2.02 69.84
C ASP A 32 -17.40 -0.86 69.37
N GLN A 33 -17.56 0.18 70.19
CA GLN A 33 -18.38 1.35 69.89
C GLN A 33 -17.54 2.62 69.87
N GLY A 34 -17.64 3.39 68.78
CA GLY A 34 -16.97 4.68 68.65
C GLY A 34 -15.48 4.56 68.36
N THR A 35 -15.04 3.43 67.78
CA THR A 35 -13.63 3.22 67.41
C THR A 35 -13.21 4.25 66.37
N PRO A 36 -12.16 5.05 66.62
CA PRO A 36 -11.73 6.10 65.70
C PRO A 36 -11.00 5.49 64.50
N LEU A 37 -11.50 5.80 63.31
CA LEU A 37 -10.90 5.48 62.01
C LEU A 37 -10.39 6.78 61.37
N VAL A 38 -9.10 6.86 61.06
CA VAL A 38 -8.50 8.05 60.45
C VAL A 38 -8.32 7.84 58.95
N ILE A 39 -8.98 8.69 58.15
CA ILE A 39 -8.99 8.63 56.68
C ILE A 39 -8.46 9.95 56.11
N GLN A 40 -7.58 9.89 55.12
CA GLN A 40 -7.22 11.01 54.29
C GLN A 40 -7.91 10.91 52.92
N TRP A 41 -8.72 11.90 52.60
CA TRP A 41 -9.41 12.07 51.33
C TRP A 41 -8.54 12.84 50.35
N THR A 42 -8.34 12.25 49.18
CA THR A 42 -7.58 12.85 48.07
C THR A 42 -8.43 12.88 46.80
N GLN A 43 -8.05 13.73 45.84
CA GLN A 43 -8.72 13.92 44.56
C GLN A 43 -7.70 14.05 43.42
N GLY A 44 -8.15 13.71 42.22
CA GLY A 44 -7.35 13.74 40.99
C GLY A 44 -6.28 12.66 40.91
N THR A 45 -5.53 12.66 39.80
CA THR A 45 -4.43 11.72 39.52
C THR A 45 -3.14 12.04 40.28
N THR A 46 -3.11 13.14 41.02
CA THR A 46 -1.95 13.64 41.79
C THR A 46 -2.13 13.51 43.30
N ASP A 47 -3.17 12.79 43.75
CA ASP A 47 -3.50 12.60 45.18
C ASP A 47 -3.57 13.91 45.99
N THR A 48 -4.17 14.95 45.40
CA THR A 48 -4.30 16.24 46.08
C THR A 48 -5.33 16.14 47.21
N PRO A 49 -5.06 16.60 48.45
CA PRO A 49 -6.03 16.51 49.53
C PRO A 49 -7.33 17.28 49.25
N VAL A 50 -8.47 16.69 49.61
CA VAL A 50 -9.78 17.36 49.53
C VAL A 50 -9.90 18.41 50.63
N ASP A 51 -10.35 19.62 50.31
CA ASP A 51 -10.60 20.67 51.29
C ASP A 51 -11.96 20.50 51.98
N LEU A 52 -12.00 19.62 52.98
CA LEU A 52 -13.23 19.24 53.68
C LEU A 52 -13.89 20.42 54.40
N GLN A 53 -13.10 21.29 55.03
CA GLN A 53 -13.61 22.41 55.80
C GLN A 53 -14.22 23.49 54.91
N LYS A 54 -13.54 23.84 53.81
CA LYS A 54 -14.06 24.80 52.83
C LYS A 54 -15.37 24.34 52.21
N ASN A 55 -15.47 23.04 51.89
CA ASN A 55 -16.63 22.47 51.22
C ASN A 55 -17.71 21.97 52.21
N LYS A 56 -17.52 22.16 53.52
CA LYS A 56 -18.43 21.69 54.58
C LYS A 56 -18.80 20.21 54.45
N LEU A 57 -17.78 19.39 54.19
CA LEU A 57 -17.92 17.96 53.98
C LEU A 57 -17.64 17.18 55.26
N HIS A 58 -18.50 16.22 55.57
CA HIS A 58 -18.35 15.29 56.70
C HIS A 58 -18.46 13.83 56.26
N PHE A 59 -17.94 12.94 57.10
CA PHE A 59 -17.91 11.52 56.81
C PHE A 59 -19.30 10.89 56.88
N TYR A 60 -19.59 10.05 55.89
CA TYR A 60 -20.78 9.24 55.81
C TYR A 60 -20.40 7.81 55.43
N ALA A 61 -21.11 6.83 55.95
CA ALA A 61 -20.95 5.43 55.58
C ALA A 61 -22.29 4.72 55.52
N ALA A 62 -22.48 3.85 54.53
CA ALA A 62 -23.64 2.98 54.42
C ALA A 62 -23.27 1.64 53.81
N GLY A 63 -23.93 0.58 54.23
CA GLY A 63 -23.63 -0.76 53.75
C GLY A 63 -24.44 -1.84 54.43
N GLN A 64 -23.98 -3.07 54.23
CA GLN A 64 -24.55 -4.28 54.79
C GLN A 64 -23.52 -5.03 55.61
N VAL A 65 -23.99 -5.70 56.66
CA VAL A 65 -23.19 -6.43 57.63
C VAL A 65 -23.75 -7.84 57.76
N GLY A 66 -22.92 -8.84 57.50
CA GLY A 66 -23.33 -10.25 57.59
C GLY A 66 -22.48 -11.17 56.72
N LYS A 67 -22.99 -12.38 56.49
CA LYS A 67 -22.35 -13.34 55.57
C LYS A 67 -22.41 -12.82 54.14
N TYR A 68 -21.39 -13.13 53.35
CA TYR A 68 -21.41 -12.91 51.91
C TYR A 68 -21.54 -14.26 51.19
N LEU A 69 -22.21 -14.26 50.04
CA LEU A 69 -22.49 -15.45 49.24
C LEU A 69 -21.34 -15.75 48.29
N GLU A 70 -20.87 -14.71 47.59
CA GLU A 70 -19.82 -14.81 46.59
C GLU A 70 -19.12 -13.46 46.42
N LYS A 71 -17.86 -13.51 45.94
CA LYS A 71 -17.16 -12.33 45.44
C LYS A 71 -17.61 -12.10 44.00
N LEU A 72 -17.86 -10.86 43.60
CA LEU A 72 -18.27 -10.56 42.23
C LEU A 72 -17.10 -10.83 41.25
N ASP A 73 -17.42 -11.48 40.12
CA ASP A 73 -16.45 -11.91 39.10
C ASP A 73 -15.69 -10.75 38.44
N ASP A 74 -16.31 -9.57 38.41
CA ASP A 74 -15.73 -8.33 37.89
C ASP A 74 -14.75 -7.65 38.87
N GLY A 75 -14.52 -8.24 40.05
CA GLY A 75 -13.65 -7.71 41.09
C GLY A 75 -14.16 -6.44 41.77
N THR A 76 -15.41 -6.03 41.52
CA THR A 76 -15.99 -4.78 42.02
C THR A 76 -16.54 -4.86 43.45
N GLY A 77 -16.65 -6.07 44.03
CA GLY A 77 -17.06 -6.21 45.43
C GLY A 77 -17.60 -7.58 45.82
N TYR A 78 -18.56 -7.60 46.76
CA TYR A 78 -19.13 -8.80 47.37
C TYR A 78 -20.66 -8.79 47.26
N LYS A 79 -21.25 -9.95 47.02
CA LYS A 79 -22.69 -10.15 47.13
C LYS A 79 -23.03 -10.62 48.54
N MET A 80 -23.74 -9.78 49.29
CA MET A 80 -24.14 -10.10 50.66
C MET A 80 -25.29 -11.10 50.68
N SER A 81 -25.37 -11.90 51.75
CA SER A 81 -26.48 -12.81 52.00
C SER A 81 -27.77 -12.06 52.30
N ALA A 82 -28.91 -12.69 52.04
CA ALA A 82 -30.24 -12.08 52.26
C ALA A 82 -30.54 -11.78 53.74
N ASP A 83 -29.82 -12.40 54.67
CA ASP A 83 -29.88 -12.15 56.12
C ASP A 83 -28.91 -11.05 56.59
N ALA A 84 -28.15 -10.43 55.68
CA ALA A 84 -27.27 -9.31 56.02
C ALA A 84 -28.09 -8.08 56.46
N SER A 85 -27.65 -7.45 57.54
CA SER A 85 -28.32 -6.28 58.12
C SER A 85 -27.77 -4.99 57.50
N SER A 86 -28.66 -4.06 57.16
CA SER A 86 -28.24 -2.72 56.68
C SER A 86 -27.75 -1.86 57.83
N VAL A 87 -26.70 -1.08 57.60
CA VAL A 87 -26.13 -0.14 58.56
C VAL A 87 -25.77 1.17 57.87
N GLU A 88 -26.07 2.28 58.54
CA GLU A 88 -25.68 3.62 58.10
C GLU A 88 -25.08 4.39 59.27
N TYR A 89 -24.13 5.26 58.97
CA TYR A 89 -23.50 6.17 59.92
C TYR A 89 -23.23 7.51 59.24
N ASP A 90 -23.58 8.59 59.93
CA ASP A 90 -23.51 9.95 59.41
C ASP A 90 -22.93 10.88 60.48
N ASP A 91 -21.72 11.40 60.25
CA ASP A 91 -20.98 12.25 61.21
C ASP A 91 -21.40 13.72 61.08
N LYS A 92 -22.70 13.99 61.31
CA LYS A 92 -23.33 15.29 61.06
C LYS A 92 -22.72 16.47 61.84
N ASP A 93 -22.09 16.19 62.98
CA ASP A 93 -21.45 17.23 63.81
C ASP A 93 -20.10 17.68 63.23
N SER A 94 -19.61 17.04 62.17
CA SER A 94 -18.30 17.30 61.53
C SER A 94 -17.12 17.32 62.50
N ALA A 95 -17.29 16.75 63.71
CA ALA A 95 -16.33 16.86 64.80
C ALA A 95 -15.01 16.14 64.50
N GLY A 96 -15.03 15.20 63.56
CA GLY A 96 -13.85 14.50 63.04
C GLY A 96 -13.16 15.17 61.85
N THR A 97 -13.72 16.24 61.27
CA THR A 97 -13.19 16.88 60.04
C THR A 97 -11.99 17.79 60.33
N GLN A 98 -10.85 17.53 59.67
CA GLN A 98 -9.59 18.24 59.86
C GLN A 98 -9.04 18.79 58.53
N ALA A 99 -7.99 19.62 58.62
CA ALA A 99 -7.29 20.13 57.45
C ALA A 99 -6.58 19.01 56.65
N ASN A 100 -6.13 19.30 55.43
CA ASN A 100 -5.42 18.37 54.55
C ASN A 100 -6.21 17.08 54.22
N GLY A 101 -7.54 17.19 54.10
CA GLY A 101 -8.40 16.08 53.71
C GLY A 101 -8.59 15.02 54.78
N LEU A 102 -8.26 15.29 56.04
CA LEU A 102 -8.29 14.29 57.11
C LEU A 102 -9.66 14.22 57.80
N THR A 103 -10.15 13.01 58.05
CA THR A 103 -11.34 12.75 58.86
C THR A 103 -11.06 11.69 59.92
N VAL A 104 -11.56 11.91 61.13
CA VAL A 104 -11.56 10.92 62.22
C VAL A 104 -13.00 10.44 62.47
N ALA A 105 -13.40 9.36 61.80
CA ALA A 105 -14.74 8.80 61.90
C ALA A 105 -14.86 7.86 63.11
N LYS A 106 -15.89 8.03 63.95
CA LYS A 106 -16.16 7.17 65.11
C LYS A 106 -17.21 6.12 64.77
N LEU A 107 -16.77 4.99 64.22
CA LEU A 107 -17.69 3.98 63.70
C LEU A 107 -18.52 3.32 64.83
N PRO A 108 -19.82 3.07 64.60
CA PRO A 108 -20.69 2.45 65.59
C PRO A 108 -20.53 0.92 65.59
N LYS A 109 -20.92 0.26 66.68
CA LYS A 109 -20.70 -1.18 66.91
C LYS A 109 -21.25 -2.11 65.83
N GLN A 110 -22.28 -1.67 65.13
CA GLN A 110 -22.94 -2.40 64.05
C GLN A 110 -21.99 -2.69 62.88
N PHE A 111 -20.92 -1.90 62.71
CA PHE A 111 -19.91 -2.09 61.66
C PHE A 111 -18.93 -3.24 61.96
N PHE A 112 -18.90 -3.77 63.20
CA PHE A 112 -17.94 -4.81 63.63
C PHE A 112 -18.67 -6.11 63.99
N PRO A 113 -19.18 -6.87 63.00
CA PRO A 113 -19.92 -8.10 63.25
C PRO A 113 -19.02 -9.20 63.84
N GLN A 114 -19.65 -10.10 64.60
CA GLN A 114 -18.99 -11.31 65.12
C GLN A 114 -18.73 -12.35 64.02
N GLU A 115 -19.57 -12.41 62.99
CA GLU A 115 -19.46 -13.31 61.86
C GLU A 115 -19.76 -12.54 60.55
N GLY A 116 -18.98 -12.78 59.50
CA GLY A 116 -19.15 -12.14 58.20
C GLY A 116 -18.27 -10.91 57.96
N ILE A 117 -18.73 -10.01 57.09
CA ILE A 117 -18.03 -8.78 56.69
C ILE A 117 -18.98 -7.57 56.77
N PHE A 118 -18.41 -6.38 56.88
CA PHE A 118 -19.05 -5.17 56.39
C PHE A 118 -18.73 -5.03 54.89
N TYR A 119 -19.73 -4.73 54.06
CA TYR A 119 -19.55 -4.30 52.69
C TYR A 119 -20.49 -3.15 52.38
N GLY A 120 -19.95 -2.06 51.87
CA GLY A 120 -20.69 -0.84 51.60
C GLY A 120 -19.79 0.22 51.03
N TYR A 121 -20.06 1.48 51.35
CA TYR A 121 -19.22 2.59 50.92
C TYR A 121 -19.01 3.61 52.05
N PHE A 122 -17.85 4.24 52.00
CA PHE A 122 -17.49 5.42 52.79
C PHE A 122 -17.51 6.64 51.89
N GLY A 123 -18.08 7.74 52.32
CA GLY A 123 -18.24 8.93 51.52
C GLY A 123 -18.15 10.22 52.29
N LEU A 124 -18.27 11.31 51.55
CA LEU A 124 -18.37 12.66 52.06
C LEU A 124 -19.75 13.21 51.72
N LYS A 125 -20.45 13.76 52.71
CA LYS A 125 -21.73 14.46 52.57
C LYS A 125 -21.57 15.93 52.93
N ASP A 126 -22.38 16.79 52.32
CA ASP A 126 -22.52 18.18 52.72
C ASP A 126 -23.62 18.37 53.79
N ASP A 127 -23.69 19.56 54.39
CA ASP A 127 -24.69 19.92 55.41
C ASP A 127 -26.15 19.85 54.88
N GLN A 128 -26.34 19.80 53.57
CA GLN A 128 -27.64 19.67 52.90
C GLN A 128 -28.05 18.21 52.67
N GLY A 129 -27.17 17.25 53.01
CA GLY A 129 -27.40 15.82 52.86
C GLY A 129 -27.05 15.26 51.48
N ASN A 130 -26.43 16.07 50.61
CA ASN A 130 -25.96 15.58 49.31
C ASN A 130 -24.68 14.78 49.48
N THR A 131 -24.64 13.58 48.91
CA THR A 131 -23.42 12.77 48.86
C THR A 131 -22.52 13.30 47.74
N TYR A 132 -21.35 13.80 48.12
CA TYR A 132 -20.37 14.40 47.21
C TYR A 132 -19.44 13.36 46.58
N THR A 133 -19.00 12.40 47.40
CA THR A 133 -18.14 11.30 46.97
C THR A 133 -18.40 10.05 47.83
N SER A 134 -18.22 8.85 47.30
CA SER A 134 -18.32 7.55 47.97
C SER A 134 -17.30 6.57 47.39
N VAL A 135 -16.62 5.81 48.25
CA VAL A 135 -15.68 4.75 47.92
C VAL A 135 -16.21 3.43 48.49
N ASN A 136 -16.38 2.40 47.66
CA ASN A 136 -16.81 1.09 48.13
C ASN A 136 -15.69 0.50 49.01
N VAL A 137 -16.06 -0.01 50.17
CA VAL A 137 -15.14 -0.64 51.11
C VAL A 137 -15.75 -1.90 51.67
N TRP A 138 -14.90 -2.89 51.94
CA TRP A 138 -15.26 -4.03 52.75
C TRP A 138 -14.22 -4.21 53.85
N PHE A 139 -14.64 -4.70 55.00
CA PHE A 139 -13.70 -5.13 56.03
C PHE A 139 -14.30 -6.22 56.93
N ARG A 140 -13.40 -6.98 57.56
CA ARG A 140 -13.73 -8.07 58.48
C ARG A 140 -12.87 -8.00 59.74
N VAL A 141 -13.41 -8.45 60.86
CA VAL A 141 -12.70 -8.55 62.14
C VAL A 141 -12.46 -10.03 62.44
N LEU A 142 -11.27 -10.55 62.11
CA LEU A 142 -10.89 -11.94 62.40
C LEU A 142 -10.06 -12.02 63.67
N GLY A 143 -10.61 -12.55 64.77
CA GLY A 143 -9.81 -12.85 65.97
C GLY A 143 -8.97 -11.68 66.50
N GLY A 144 -9.41 -10.43 66.31
CA GLY A 144 -8.67 -9.22 66.69
C GLY A 144 -7.79 -8.59 65.60
N VAL A 145 -7.80 -9.12 64.37
CA VAL A 145 -7.10 -8.55 63.20
C VAL A 145 -8.12 -7.97 62.21
N PRO A 146 -8.25 -6.63 62.10
CA PRO A 146 -9.09 -6.01 61.08
C PRO A 146 -8.37 -5.92 59.74
N ILE A 147 -9.00 -6.42 58.68
CA ILE A 147 -8.51 -6.33 57.29
C ILE A 147 -9.54 -5.53 56.47
N MET A 148 -9.11 -4.52 55.72
CA MET A 148 -9.95 -3.72 54.82
C MET A 148 -9.47 -3.80 53.37
N GLY A 149 -10.41 -3.80 52.43
CA GLY A 149 -10.13 -3.52 51.03
C GLY A 149 -11.02 -2.39 50.51
N ALA A 150 -10.44 -1.50 49.71
CA ALA A 150 -11.19 -0.52 48.94
C ALA A 150 -11.49 -1.09 47.54
N ALA A 151 -12.76 -1.10 47.15
CA ALA A 151 -13.24 -1.44 45.82
C ALA A 151 -13.62 -0.17 45.05
N ILE A 152 -13.39 -0.17 43.72
CA ILE A 152 -13.66 1.01 42.88
C ILE A 152 -15.19 1.21 42.78
N PRO A 153 -15.72 2.44 42.92
CA PRO A 153 -17.16 2.69 43.02
C PRO A 153 -17.76 3.38 41.78
N TYR A 154 -19.08 3.23 41.68
CA TYR A 154 -20.02 4.01 40.87
C TYR A 154 -20.10 5.46 41.35
N PHE A 155 -20.32 6.44 40.45
CA PHE A 155 -20.66 7.82 40.84
C PHE A 155 -21.90 8.43 40.14
N SER A 156 -22.80 8.89 41.02
CA SER A 156 -23.77 10.01 40.96
C SER A 156 -25.04 9.92 40.09
N THR A 157 -26.16 10.26 40.75
CA THR A 157 -27.53 10.47 40.23
C THR A 157 -27.65 11.48 39.09
N ARG A 158 -26.65 12.34 38.88
CA ARG A 158 -26.62 13.29 37.75
C ARG A 158 -26.30 12.59 36.42
N PHE A 159 -25.67 11.42 36.47
CA PHE A 159 -25.47 10.58 35.30
C PHE A 159 -26.76 9.86 34.90
N ASP A 160 -27.59 9.46 35.86
CA ASP A 160 -28.90 8.86 35.61
C ASP A 160 -29.86 9.88 34.97
N GLU A 161 -29.90 11.13 35.44
CA GLU A 161 -30.65 12.22 34.79
C GLU A 161 -30.14 12.51 33.37
N LEU A 162 -28.83 12.42 33.14
CA LEU A 162 -28.23 12.59 31.81
C LEU A 162 -28.56 11.41 30.89
N MET A 163 -28.62 10.19 31.42
CA MET A 163 -29.01 8.99 30.68
C MET A 163 -30.49 9.01 30.30
N GLU A 164 -31.36 9.48 31.18
CA GLU A 164 -32.80 9.62 30.90
C GLU A 164 -33.05 10.69 29.82
N GLN A 165 -32.33 11.83 29.87
CA GLN A 165 -32.37 12.83 28.79
C GLN A 165 -31.77 12.32 27.48
N CYS A 166 -30.71 11.52 27.54
CA CYS A 166 -30.14 10.88 26.35
C CYS A 166 -31.11 9.86 25.74
N GLN A 167 -31.81 9.08 26.57
CA GLN A 167 -32.84 8.13 26.11
C GLN A 167 -33.97 8.85 25.38
N GLY A 168 -34.53 9.93 25.95
CA GLY A 168 -35.59 10.70 25.28
C GLY A 168 -35.15 11.26 23.93
N ARG A 169 -33.91 11.77 23.82
CA ARG A 169 -33.36 12.28 22.55
C ARG A 169 -33.12 11.18 21.52
N ILE A 170 -32.78 9.97 21.95
CA ILE A 170 -32.59 8.81 21.07
C ILE A 170 -33.95 8.32 20.54
N GLU A 171 -34.98 8.29 21.38
CA GLU A 171 -36.34 7.92 20.98
C GLU A 171 -36.92 8.90 19.94
N ASP A 172 -36.75 10.21 20.15
CA ASP A 172 -37.16 11.24 19.18
C ASP A 172 -36.39 11.10 17.85
N ALA A 173 -35.08 10.86 17.91
CA ALA A 173 -34.27 10.66 16.71
C ALA A 173 -34.65 9.38 15.95
N LEU A 174 -34.99 8.29 16.65
CA LEU A 174 -35.47 7.06 16.05
C LEU A 174 -36.84 7.24 15.40
N ALA A 175 -37.75 7.98 16.03
CA ALA A 175 -39.06 8.29 15.45
C ALA A 175 -38.92 9.13 14.17
N GLN A 176 -38.00 10.11 14.17
CA GLN A 176 -37.71 10.93 12.99
C GLN A 176 -37.08 10.09 11.86
N LEU A 177 -36.09 9.25 12.18
CA LEU A 177 -35.46 8.33 11.21
C LEU A 177 -36.47 7.35 10.61
N GLN A 178 -37.40 6.82 11.41
CA GLN A 178 -38.47 5.97 10.90
C GLN A 178 -39.39 6.73 9.94
N ALA A 179 -39.75 7.97 10.26
CA ALA A 179 -40.59 8.79 9.38
C ALA A 179 -39.89 9.12 8.05
N GLU A 180 -38.61 9.49 8.10
CA GLU A 180 -37.79 9.75 6.91
C GLU A 180 -37.59 8.49 6.07
N TYR A 181 -37.33 7.34 6.71
CA TYR A 181 -37.23 6.05 6.03
C TYR A 181 -38.52 5.67 5.30
N GLN A 182 -39.67 5.80 5.96
CA GLN A 182 -40.98 5.51 5.34
C GLN A 182 -41.27 6.46 4.16
N ALA A 183 -40.85 7.72 4.24
CA ALA A 183 -40.98 8.66 3.14
C ALA A 183 -40.10 8.27 1.93
N GLU A 184 -38.86 7.83 2.17
CA GLU A 184 -37.96 7.39 1.10
C GLU A 184 -38.40 6.05 0.48
N VAL A 185 -38.91 5.11 1.29
CA VAL A 185 -39.53 3.87 0.78
C VAL A 185 -40.66 4.20 -0.18
N LYS A 186 -41.58 5.10 0.21
CA LYS A 186 -42.68 5.52 -0.65
C LYS A 186 -42.20 6.15 -1.95
N LYS A 187 -41.20 7.02 -1.89
CA LYS A 187 -40.60 7.64 -3.08
C LYS A 187 -39.97 6.61 -4.03
N ASN A 188 -39.33 5.57 -3.48
CA ASN A 188 -38.79 4.47 -4.27
C ASN A 188 -39.88 3.58 -4.89
N GLU A 189 -40.99 3.35 -4.19
CA GLU A 189 -42.16 2.67 -4.74
C GLU A 189 -42.77 3.45 -5.90
N ASP A 190 -42.93 4.78 -5.73
CA ASP A 190 -43.44 5.68 -6.77
C ASP A 190 -42.52 5.69 -8.00
N MET A 191 -41.20 5.83 -7.80
CA MET A 191 -40.20 5.79 -8.88
C MET A 191 -40.16 4.44 -9.61
N SER A 192 -40.34 3.33 -8.87
CA SER A 192 -40.45 2.00 -9.47
C SER A 192 -41.71 1.85 -10.32
N ALA A 193 -42.84 2.43 -9.89
CA ALA A 193 -44.06 2.46 -10.67
C ALA A 193 -43.89 3.28 -11.97
N GLU A 194 -43.24 4.45 -11.88
CA GLU A 194 -42.92 5.27 -13.06
C GLU A 194 -41.98 4.54 -14.04
N THR A 195 -40.96 3.85 -13.52
CA THR A 195 -40.00 3.09 -14.34
C THR A 195 -40.69 1.93 -15.07
N ARG A 196 -41.58 1.20 -14.39
CA ARG A 196 -42.39 0.15 -15.04
C ARG A 196 -43.28 0.72 -16.15
N ALA A 197 -43.89 1.88 -15.92
CA ALA A 197 -44.70 2.55 -16.94
C ALA A 197 -43.85 3.00 -18.15
N ALA A 198 -42.63 3.51 -17.92
CA ALA A 198 -41.70 3.88 -18.98
C ALA A 198 -41.21 2.65 -19.76
N LEU A 199 -40.90 1.55 -19.07
CA LEU A 199 -40.49 0.30 -19.70
C LEU A 199 -41.60 -0.30 -20.56
N SER A 200 -42.85 -0.23 -20.12
CA SER A 200 -44.02 -0.63 -20.92
C SER A 200 -44.10 0.18 -22.21
N LYS A 201 -43.97 1.52 -22.15
CA LYS A 201 -43.98 2.38 -23.34
C LYS A 201 -42.82 2.08 -24.29
N LEU A 202 -41.65 1.75 -23.76
CA LEU A 202 -40.50 1.34 -24.56
C LEU A 202 -40.76 0.01 -25.27
N ALA A 203 -41.33 -0.96 -24.55
CA ALA A 203 -41.72 -2.25 -25.13
C ALA A 203 -42.75 -2.07 -26.25
N ASP A 204 -43.75 -1.21 -26.06
CA ASP A 204 -44.73 -0.88 -27.09
C ASP A 204 -44.07 -0.25 -28.33
N SER A 205 -43.14 0.68 -28.11
CA SER A 205 -42.39 1.33 -29.19
C SER A 205 -41.49 0.36 -29.95
N ALA A 206 -40.80 -0.53 -29.24
CA ALA A 206 -39.98 -1.58 -29.83
C ALA A 206 -40.84 -2.57 -30.63
N GLY A 207 -42.01 -2.95 -30.11
CA GLY A 207 -42.99 -3.77 -30.82
C GLY A 207 -43.51 -3.09 -32.08
N ALA A 208 -43.77 -1.78 -32.04
CA ALA A 208 -44.19 -1.02 -33.22
C ALA A 208 -43.09 -0.94 -34.29
N ILE A 209 -41.83 -0.75 -33.91
CA ILE A 209 -40.68 -0.77 -34.82
C ILE A 209 -40.52 -2.16 -35.44
N GLN A 210 -40.61 -3.23 -34.63
CA GLN A 210 -40.53 -4.60 -35.11
C GLN A 210 -41.65 -4.89 -36.11
N ALA A 211 -42.88 -4.43 -35.84
CA ALA A 211 -43.99 -4.56 -36.77
C ALA A 211 -43.76 -3.82 -38.10
N GLN A 212 -43.08 -2.66 -38.10
CA GLN A 212 -42.69 -1.96 -39.33
C GLN A 212 -41.63 -2.73 -40.14
N ILE A 213 -40.68 -3.36 -39.45
CA ILE A 213 -39.66 -4.24 -40.05
C ILE A 213 -40.34 -5.46 -40.67
N ASP A 214 -41.21 -6.14 -39.92
CA ASP A 214 -41.90 -7.36 -40.34
C ASP A 214 -42.89 -7.10 -41.50
N ALA A 215 -43.51 -5.91 -41.52
CA ALA A 215 -44.37 -5.47 -42.62
C ALA A 215 -43.61 -5.10 -43.89
N GLY A 216 -42.26 -5.13 -43.88
CA GLY A 216 -41.43 -4.78 -45.05
C GLY A 216 -41.46 -3.30 -45.40
N ASN A 217 -41.85 -2.42 -44.47
CA ASN A 217 -41.87 -0.97 -44.65
C ASN A 217 -40.49 -0.31 -44.41
N VAL A 218 -39.41 -1.11 -44.38
CA VAL A 218 -38.03 -0.66 -44.16
C VAL A 218 -37.19 -1.07 -45.35
N VAL A 219 -36.52 -0.10 -45.99
CA VAL A 219 -35.60 -0.36 -47.11
C VAL A 219 -34.45 -1.23 -46.63
N THR A 220 -34.29 -2.43 -47.21
CA THR A 220 -33.18 -3.30 -46.86
C THR A 220 -31.89 -2.84 -47.55
N ARG A 221 -30.74 -3.30 -47.04
CA ARG A 221 -29.45 -3.03 -47.68
C ARG A 221 -29.41 -3.55 -49.13
N ALA A 222 -30.11 -4.65 -49.42
CA ALA A 222 -30.23 -5.18 -50.77
C ALA A 222 -31.06 -4.25 -51.67
N ASP A 223 -32.20 -3.75 -51.17
CA ASP A 223 -33.03 -2.79 -51.91
C ASP A 223 -32.28 -1.48 -52.20
N TRP A 224 -31.49 -1.02 -51.24
CA TRP A 224 -30.63 0.14 -51.40
C TRP A 224 -29.52 -0.11 -52.43
N GLN A 225 -28.84 -1.26 -52.37
CA GLN A 225 -27.81 -1.66 -53.34
C GLN A 225 -28.38 -1.82 -54.75
N GLU A 226 -29.60 -2.34 -54.90
CA GLU A 226 -30.27 -2.42 -56.20
C GLU A 226 -30.60 -1.03 -56.74
N THR A 227 -31.06 -0.11 -55.88
CA THR A 227 -31.33 1.28 -56.27
C THR A 227 -30.03 2.01 -56.66
N ASP A 228 -28.95 1.82 -55.91
CA ASP A 228 -27.63 2.38 -56.19
C ASP A 228 -27.01 1.82 -57.49
N ALA A 229 -27.20 0.53 -57.75
CA ALA A 229 -26.80 -0.10 -59.01
C ALA A 229 -27.59 0.48 -60.20
N LYS A 230 -28.90 0.71 -60.06
CA LYS A 230 -29.72 1.37 -61.09
C LYS A 230 -29.30 2.82 -61.32
N ALA A 231 -28.97 3.56 -60.27
CA ALA A 231 -28.47 4.93 -60.36
C ALA A 231 -27.09 4.99 -61.06
N THR A 232 -26.19 4.04 -60.74
CA THR A 232 -24.87 3.90 -61.37
C THR A 232 -25.00 3.56 -62.86
N ALA A 233 -25.91 2.64 -63.23
CA ALA A 233 -26.18 2.31 -64.62
C ALA A 233 -26.75 3.51 -65.41
N ALA A 234 -27.67 4.27 -64.81
CA ALA A 234 -28.24 5.49 -65.42
C ALA A 234 -27.15 6.57 -65.64
N LYS A 235 -26.21 6.71 -64.69
CA LYS A 235 -25.07 7.62 -64.83
C LYS A 235 -24.14 7.19 -65.97
N ASN A 236 -23.77 5.91 -66.03
CA ASN A 236 -22.94 5.38 -67.12
C ASN A 236 -23.60 5.60 -68.50
N GLN A 237 -24.92 5.41 -68.59
CA GLN A 237 -25.67 5.68 -69.82
C GLN A 237 -25.69 7.17 -70.19
N SER A 238 -25.77 8.07 -69.19
CA SER A 238 -25.66 9.51 -69.39
C SER A 238 -24.27 9.92 -69.89
N ASP A 239 -23.21 9.36 -69.33
CA ASP A 239 -21.82 9.61 -69.74
C ASP A 239 -21.55 9.07 -71.16
N GLU A 240 -22.10 7.91 -71.50
CA GLU A 240 -22.03 7.34 -72.86
C GLU A 240 -22.81 8.18 -73.88
N ASN A 241 -24.00 8.67 -73.51
CA ASN A 241 -24.77 9.59 -74.35
C ASN A 241 -24.06 10.94 -74.55
N LYS A 242 -23.37 11.45 -73.51
CA LYS A 242 -22.52 12.64 -73.61
C LYS A 242 -21.37 12.42 -74.59
N ASN A 243 -20.67 11.29 -74.50
CA ASN A 243 -19.59 10.95 -75.43
C ASN A 243 -20.09 10.78 -76.88
N ARG A 244 -21.28 10.19 -77.08
CA ARG A 244 -21.90 10.08 -78.41
C ARG A 244 -22.30 11.45 -78.97
N LEU A 245 -22.83 12.33 -78.12
CA LEU A 245 -23.15 13.71 -78.49
C LEU A 245 -21.89 14.49 -78.87
N ASP A 246 -20.82 14.37 -78.07
CA ASP A 246 -19.53 15.00 -78.36
C ASP A 246 -18.99 14.50 -79.71
N THR A 247 -19.04 13.19 -79.97
CA THR A 247 -18.61 12.57 -81.25
C THR A 247 -19.43 13.04 -82.46
N LEU A 248 -20.74 13.26 -82.29
CA LEU A 248 -21.63 13.76 -83.35
C LEU A 248 -21.43 15.25 -83.63
N THR A 249 -20.88 16.01 -82.69
CA THR A 249 -20.64 17.46 -82.83
C THR A 249 -19.25 17.82 -83.35
N THR A 250 -18.29 16.88 -83.38
CA THR A 250 -16.89 17.17 -83.69
C THR A 250 -16.38 16.74 -85.07
N THR A 251 -17.21 16.16 -85.96
CA THR A 251 -16.72 15.72 -87.29
C THR A 251 -17.67 16.07 -88.44
N PRO A 252 -17.27 16.95 -89.38
CA PRO A 252 -17.98 17.17 -90.64
C PRO A 252 -17.85 15.95 -91.57
N SER A 253 -18.89 15.67 -92.35
CA SER A 253 -18.89 14.67 -93.43
C SER A 253 -17.96 15.08 -94.58
N GLY A 254 -17.20 14.13 -95.14
CA GLY A 254 -16.52 14.34 -96.43
C GLY A 254 -15.49 13.29 -96.78
N ASP A 255 -15.94 12.31 -97.58
CA ASP A 255 -15.22 11.75 -98.72
C ASP A 255 -14.00 10.83 -98.51
N GLY A 256 -14.26 9.52 -98.62
CA GLY A 256 -13.59 8.62 -99.56
C GLY A 256 -12.09 8.30 -99.41
N ALA A 257 -11.81 6.97 -99.41
CA ALA A 257 -10.61 6.28 -99.92
C ALA A 257 -9.62 5.66 -98.90
N THR A 258 -9.68 4.32 -98.88
CA THR A 258 -8.60 3.30 -98.92
C THR A 258 -7.68 3.01 -97.71
N GLU A 259 -7.79 1.73 -97.32
CA GLU A 259 -6.73 0.71 -97.11
C GLU A 259 -5.77 0.69 -95.91
N ILE A 260 -5.66 -0.56 -95.44
CA ILE A 260 -4.76 -1.19 -94.47
C ILE A 260 -3.32 -1.21 -95.02
N ALA A 261 -2.29 -1.03 -94.17
CA ALA A 261 -1.04 -1.83 -94.22
C ALA A 261 -0.04 -1.48 -93.10
N ASP A 262 0.15 -2.45 -92.19
CA ASP A 262 1.40 -2.97 -91.61
C ASP A 262 2.58 -2.07 -91.19
N ALA A 263 3.07 -2.31 -89.96
CA ALA A 263 4.34 -3.05 -89.75
C ALA A 263 4.53 -3.45 -88.27
N ARG A 264 4.55 -4.77 -88.03
CA ARG A 264 5.07 -5.44 -86.82
C ARG A 264 6.54 -5.75 -87.05
N VAL A 265 7.43 -5.60 -86.07
CA VAL A 265 8.61 -6.50 -85.90
C VAL A 265 9.02 -6.57 -84.43
N ALA A 266 9.14 -7.80 -83.93
CA ALA A 266 9.89 -8.18 -82.72
C ALA A 266 11.24 -8.79 -83.14
N PRO A 267 12.27 -8.74 -82.28
CA PRO A 267 13.33 -9.75 -82.32
C PRO A 267 13.66 -10.31 -80.91
N SER A 268 14.20 -11.52 -80.74
CA SER A 268 14.28 -12.70 -81.61
C SER A 268 14.95 -13.83 -80.80
N ASP A 269 14.34 -14.28 -79.71
CA ASP A 269 14.59 -15.62 -79.15
C ASP A 269 13.33 -16.09 -78.40
N ASP A 270 12.95 -17.35 -78.63
CA ASP A 270 11.75 -18.07 -78.20
C ASP A 270 10.45 -17.87 -79.00
N LEU A 271 10.52 -18.47 -80.18
CA LEU A 271 9.43 -18.86 -81.07
C LEU A 271 8.90 -20.27 -80.76
N PHE A 272 8.69 -20.69 -79.50
CA PHE A 272 8.04 -22.00 -79.23
C PHE A 272 7.18 -21.99 -77.96
N ASN A 273 6.01 -21.34 -78.02
CA ASN A 273 4.73 -21.79 -77.41
C ASN A 273 3.54 -20.81 -77.59
N GLY A 274 3.43 -20.16 -78.75
CA GLY A 274 2.12 -19.86 -79.36
C GLY A 274 1.07 -19.06 -78.57
N LYS A 275 1.43 -18.03 -77.80
CA LYS A 275 0.46 -17.08 -77.22
C LYS A 275 0.44 -15.76 -77.99
N VAL A 276 -0.67 -15.49 -78.67
CA VAL A 276 -0.93 -14.23 -79.39
C VAL A 276 -1.82 -13.34 -78.52
N SER A 277 -1.32 -12.16 -78.15
CA SER A 277 -2.05 -11.15 -77.37
C SER A 277 -2.88 -10.26 -78.30
N LYS A 278 -4.16 -10.03 -77.97
CA LYS A 278 -5.12 -9.35 -78.87
C LYS A 278 -4.92 -7.82 -78.96
N THR A 279 -4.20 -7.21 -78.01
CA THR A 279 -3.96 -5.75 -77.98
C THR A 279 -2.56 -5.41 -77.48
N ALA A 280 -2.08 -4.18 -77.75
CA ALA A 280 -0.81 -3.66 -77.22
C ALA A 280 -0.78 -3.63 -75.67
N GLY A 281 -1.93 -3.38 -75.04
CA GLY A 281 -2.07 -3.43 -73.58
C GLY A 281 -1.94 -4.84 -72.98
N ASP A 282 -2.30 -5.87 -73.74
CA ASP A 282 -2.18 -7.27 -73.31
C ASP A 282 -0.75 -7.80 -73.47
N SER A 283 -0.01 -7.29 -74.46
CA SER A 283 1.43 -7.55 -74.61
C SER A 283 2.24 -6.91 -73.48
N ILE A 284 1.90 -5.70 -73.05
CA ILE A 284 2.59 -4.99 -71.95
C ILE A 284 2.31 -5.69 -70.61
N ARG A 285 1.07 -6.12 -70.33
CA ARG A 285 0.74 -6.86 -69.11
C ARG A 285 1.42 -8.23 -69.04
N TYR A 286 1.51 -8.96 -70.16
CA TYR A 286 2.21 -10.25 -70.22
C TYR A 286 3.73 -10.11 -70.03
N GLN A 287 4.35 -9.04 -70.55
CA GLN A 287 5.78 -8.74 -70.33
C GLN A 287 6.07 -8.23 -68.91
N THR A 288 5.13 -7.50 -68.29
CA THR A 288 5.27 -7.03 -66.90
C THR A 288 5.21 -8.20 -65.91
N GLN A 289 4.32 -9.18 -66.13
CA GLN A 289 4.21 -10.38 -65.29
C GLN A 289 5.45 -11.28 -65.38
N ARG A 290 6.04 -11.43 -66.58
CA ARG A 290 7.26 -12.24 -66.79
C ARG A 290 8.51 -11.60 -66.16
N LEU A 291 8.59 -10.26 -66.15
CA LEU A 291 9.65 -9.53 -65.45
C LEU A 291 9.52 -9.62 -63.92
N GLU A 292 8.31 -9.70 -63.37
CA GLU A 292 8.08 -9.92 -61.93
C GLU A 292 8.46 -11.34 -61.49
N ASP A 293 8.24 -12.36 -62.33
CA ASP A 293 8.61 -13.75 -62.04
C ASP A 293 10.14 -14.01 -62.20
N GLU A 294 10.81 -13.34 -63.15
CA GLU A 294 12.28 -13.36 -63.30
C GLU A 294 13.00 -12.57 -62.17
N LEU A 295 12.40 -11.51 -61.64
CA LEU A 295 12.96 -10.74 -60.51
C LEU A 295 12.90 -11.52 -59.19
N ASN A 296 11.84 -12.31 -58.99
CA ASN A 296 11.66 -13.14 -57.80
C ASN A 296 12.58 -14.37 -57.79
N SER A 297 12.91 -14.94 -58.96
CA SER A 297 13.80 -16.11 -59.07
C SER A 297 15.30 -15.80 -58.98
N ILE A 298 15.73 -14.57 -59.27
CA ILE A 298 17.13 -14.11 -59.08
C ILE A 298 17.44 -13.82 -57.59
N SER A 299 16.41 -13.55 -56.77
CA SER A 299 16.56 -13.31 -55.34
C SER A 299 16.75 -14.60 -54.52
N GLU A 300 16.29 -15.75 -55.01
CA GLU A 300 16.39 -17.04 -54.30
C GLU A 300 17.70 -17.79 -54.60
N ALA A 301 18.42 -17.45 -55.68
CA ALA A 301 19.64 -18.14 -56.11
C ALA A 301 20.95 -17.67 -55.44
N ASN A 302 20.95 -16.58 -54.66
CA ASN A 302 22.18 -15.98 -54.09
C ASN A 302 22.39 -16.21 -52.58
N ASN A 303 21.63 -17.11 -51.96
CA ASN A 303 21.91 -17.69 -50.64
C ASN A 303 22.49 -16.74 -49.56
N MET A 304 21.85 -15.58 -49.34
CA MET A 304 22.16 -14.71 -48.19
C MET A 304 21.13 -14.94 -47.08
N GLN A 305 21.34 -15.98 -46.28
CA GLN A 305 20.65 -16.15 -45.00
C GLN A 305 21.14 -15.09 -43.99
N ASN A 306 20.20 -14.60 -43.17
CA ASN A 306 20.28 -13.56 -42.14
C ASN A 306 20.31 -12.11 -42.63
N ILE A 307 19.18 -11.63 -43.13
CA ILE A 307 18.88 -10.19 -43.25
C ILE A 307 17.45 -9.96 -42.73
N LEU A 308 17.30 -9.33 -41.57
CA LEU A 308 16.03 -8.67 -41.21
C LEU A 308 15.83 -7.53 -42.22
N PRO A 309 14.85 -7.59 -43.13
CA PRO A 309 14.85 -6.72 -44.30
C PRO A 309 14.34 -5.34 -43.91
N LEU A 310 15.25 -4.39 -43.74
CA LEU A 310 14.95 -2.96 -43.75
C LEU A 310 14.62 -2.54 -45.20
N LYS A 311 13.43 -2.91 -45.72
CA LYS A 311 13.08 -2.64 -47.12
C LYS A 311 12.99 -1.14 -47.38
N LYS A 312 13.43 -0.71 -48.58
CA LYS A 312 13.45 0.69 -49.02
C LYS A 312 12.14 1.44 -48.73
N LYS A 313 10.99 0.76 -48.89
CA LYS A 313 9.65 1.33 -48.71
C LYS A 313 9.28 1.65 -47.25
N ASP A 314 9.97 1.06 -46.28
CA ASP A 314 9.57 1.12 -44.86
C ASP A 314 10.27 2.24 -44.07
N TRP A 315 11.23 2.94 -44.69
CA TRP A 315 11.93 4.07 -44.10
C TRP A 315 11.12 5.36 -44.27
N ILE A 316 10.95 6.09 -43.18
CA ILE A 316 10.22 7.36 -43.16
C ILE A 316 11.18 8.51 -42.86
N SER A 317 10.94 9.67 -43.49
CA SER A 317 11.55 10.93 -43.03
C SER A 317 10.91 11.31 -41.70
N GLY A 318 11.67 11.33 -40.62
CA GLY A 318 11.10 11.56 -39.29
C GLY A 318 12.11 12.01 -38.24
N GLN A 319 11.62 12.68 -37.21
CA GLN A 319 12.37 13.08 -36.02
C GLN A 319 12.40 11.92 -35.00
N LEU A 320 13.53 11.68 -34.33
CA LEU A 320 13.61 10.74 -33.21
C LEU A 320 13.25 11.43 -31.89
N LEU A 321 12.50 10.73 -31.05
CA LEU A 321 12.25 11.09 -29.65
C LEU A 321 13.39 10.56 -28.79
N THR A 322 13.92 11.41 -27.90
CA THR A 322 14.92 11.04 -26.88
C THR A 322 14.24 10.72 -25.54
N ASP A 323 15.03 10.14 -24.62
CA ASP A 323 14.63 9.58 -23.30
C ASP A 323 13.83 10.51 -22.36
N SER A 324 13.67 11.80 -22.67
CA SER A 324 12.97 12.80 -21.85
C SER A 324 11.55 13.14 -22.33
N GLY A 325 11.04 12.54 -23.42
CA GLY A 325 9.74 12.92 -23.99
C GLY A 325 9.67 14.34 -24.58
N SER A 326 10.76 15.11 -24.49
CA SER A 326 10.92 16.41 -25.13
C SER A 326 11.55 16.23 -26.51
N VAL A 327 10.95 16.83 -27.55
CA VAL A 327 11.60 17.05 -28.84
C VAL A 327 12.85 17.88 -28.59
N GLN A 328 14.05 17.31 -28.70
CA GLN A 328 15.22 18.15 -28.90
C GLN A 328 15.08 18.78 -30.29
N THR A 329 14.78 20.08 -30.32
CA THR A 329 15.34 20.93 -31.36
C THR A 329 16.86 20.75 -31.28
N VAL A 330 17.39 20.02 -32.26
CA VAL A 330 18.82 20.02 -32.61
C VAL A 330 19.30 21.48 -32.55
N PRO A 331 20.46 21.78 -31.93
CA PRO A 331 20.94 23.15 -31.79
C PRO A 331 20.78 23.92 -33.10
N THR A 332 20.03 25.02 -33.06
CA THR A 332 19.92 25.96 -34.18
C THR A 332 21.23 26.74 -34.28
N ASP A 333 22.29 26.06 -34.70
CA ASP A 333 23.36 26.72 -35.43
C ASP A 333 22.95 26.74 -36.91
N THR A 334 22.91 27.94 -37.45
CA THR A 334 22.10 28.37 -38.59
C THR A 334 22.67 27.98 -39.95
N SER A 335 22.95 26.69 -40.22
CA SER A 335 23.24 26.27 -41.60
C SER A 335 22.98 24.82 -42.04
N THR A 336 22.46 23.90 -41.23
CA THR A 336 22.13 22.54 -41.73
C THR A 336 20.92 21.91 -41.03
N THR A 337 19.75 21.96 -41.67
CA THR A 337 18.61 21.09 -41.30
C THR A 337 19.04 19.63 -41.49
N SER A 338 19.25 18.92 -40.39
CA SER A 338 19.67 17.52 -40.37
C SER A 338 18.49 16.62 -40.75
N TYR A 339 18.43 16.18 -42.01
CA TYR A 339 17.41 15.25 -42.49
C TYR A 339 17.79 13.81 -42.13
N TRP A 340 16.94 13.15 -41.34
CA TRP A 340 17.11 11.77 -40.91
C TRP A 340 16.16 10.84 -41.64
N LEU A 341 16.67 9.70 -42.10
CA LEU A 341 15.84 8.54 -42.49
C LEU A 341 15.80 7.57 -41.32
N VAL A 342 14.60 7.17 -40.89
CA VAL A 342 14.40 6.27 -39.74
C VAL A 342 13.77 4.96 -40.20
N SER A 343 14.34 3.84 -39.76
CA SER A 343 13.86 2.50 -40.04
C SER A 343 12.51 2.23 -39.35
N PRO A 344 11.73 1.22 -39.81
CA PRO A 344 10.67 0.63 -38.99
C PRO A 344 11.25 -0.03 -37.74
N PHE A 345 10.37 -0.40 -36.79
CA PHE A 345 10.76 -1.28 -35.68
C PHE A 345 11.13 -2.66 -36.21
N VAL A 346 12.35 -3.09 -35.91
CA VAL A 346 12.85 -4.43 -36.23
C VAL A 346 12.82 -5.25 -34.96
N LYS A 347 12.12 -6.39 -34.99
CA LYS A 347 12.02 -7.28 -33.83
C LYS A 347 13.39 -7.90 -33.51
N LEU A 348 13.72 -7.94 -32.22
CA LEU A 348 14.89 -8.63 -31.67
C LEU A 348 14.45 -9.91 -30.96
N ASP A 349 15.36 -10.88 -30.90
CA ASP A 349 15.29 -12.04 -30.02
C ASP A 349 16.14 -11.71 -28.77
N PRO A 350 15.54 -11.65 -27.58
CA PRO A 350 16.29 -11.39 -26.36
C PRO A 350 17.41 -12.42 -26.15
N SER A 351 18.53 -12.00 -25.57
CA SER A 351 19.68 -12.88 -25.26
C SER A 351 20.53 -13.31 -26.48
N ARG A 352 20.39 -12.65 -27.63
CA ARG A 352 21.25 -12.84 -28.81
C ARG A 352 22.20 -11.65 -29.06
N TYR A 353 23.26 -11.93 -29.82
CA TYR A 353 24.19 -10.90 -30.29
C TYR A 353 23.69 -10.26 -31.56
N TYR A 354 23.80 -8.94 -31.58
CA TYR A 354 23.44 -8.12 -32.72
C TYR A 354 24.62 -7.28 -33.14
N HIS A 355 25.17 -7.58 -34.32
CA HIS A 355 26.22 -6.78 -34.94
C HIS A 355 25.64 -5.88 -36.01
N LEU A 356 25.79 -4.57 -35.85
CA LEU A 356 25.26 -3.55 -36.74
C LEU A 356 26.42 -2.96 -37.58
N THR A 357 26.46 -3.20 -38.89
CA THR A 357 27.48 -2.59 -39.77
C THR A 357 26.91 -1.44 -40.59
N PHE A 358 27.73 -0.43 -40.88
CA PHE A 358 27.35 0.75 -41.65
C PHE A 358 28.27 0.95 -42.85
N VAL A 359 27.72 1.43 -43.95
CA VAL A 359 28.51 1.87 -45.12
C VAL A 359 28.89 3.34 -44.94
N LYS A 360 30.20 3.64 -44.96
CA LYS A 360 30.72 5.01 -44.95
C LYS A 360 30.25 5.76 -46.21
N PRO A 361 29.96 7.08 -46.16
CA PRO A 361 30.30 8.05 -45.10
C PRO A 361 29.16 8.40 -44.12
N TYR A 362 28.09 7.61 -44.06
CA TYR A 362 26.89 7.94 -43.28
C TYR A 362 27.09 7.80 -41.77
N ARG A 363 26.38 8.61 -40.99
CA ARG A 363 26.27 8.49 -39.53
C ARG A 363 24.98 7.78 -39.17
N ALA A 364 25.03 6.87 -38.19
CA ALA A 364 23.86 6.18 -37.70
C ALA A 364 23.62 6.42 -36.20
N TYR A 365 22.35 6.34 -35.80
CA TYR A 365 21.88 6.37 -34.43
C TYR A 365 20.90 5.21 -34.24
N PHE A 366 20.89 4.53 -33.10
CA PHE A 366 19.92 3.46 -32.87
C PHE A 366 19.32 3.50 -31.47
N CYS A 367 18.13 2.93 -31.37
CA CYS A 367 17.30 2.91 -30.18
C CYS A 367 16.69 1.52 -30.00
N ILE A 368 16.77 0.97 -28.78
CA ILE A 368 16.23 -0.33 -28.39
C ILE A 368 14.98 -0.10 -27.56
N TYR A 369 13.92 -0.85 -27.85
CA TYR A 369 12.60 -0.70 -27.24
C TYR A 369 12.10 -2.02 -26.67
N ASN A 370 11.22 -1.94 -25.67
CA ASN A 370 10.52 -3.11 -25.12
C ASN A 370 9.34 -3.54 -26.01
N ASP A 371 8.64 -4.60 -25.60
CA ASP A 371 7.48 -5.16 -26.29
C ASP A 371 6.32 -4.16 -26.46
N LYS A 372 6.23 -3.17 -25.56
CA LYS A 372 5.31 -2.02 -25.61
C LYS A 372 5.85 -0.82 -26.41
N GLN A 373 6.96 -0.99 -27.13
CA GLN A 373 7.63 0.07 -27.90
C GLN A 373 8.08 1.28 -27.06
N GLN A 374 8.35 1.08 -25.78
CA GLN A 374 8.97 2.08 -24.91
C GLN A 374 10.49 1.98 -25.00
N LEU A 375 11.16 3.12 -25.07
CA LEU A 375 12.62 3.21 -25.21
C LEU A 375 13.30 2.66 -23.95
N ILE A 376 14.21 1.69 -24.14
CA ILE A 376 15.04 1.09 -23.07
C ILE A 376 16.42 1.72 -23.08
N TYR A 377 17.02 1.83 -24.27
CA TYR A 377 18.40 2.25 -24.45
C TYR A 377 18.58 2.94 -25.80
N SER A 378 19.44 3.95 -25.84
CA SER A 378 19.88 4.61 -27.06
C SER A 378 21.41 4.65 -27.15
N SER A 379 21.97 4.69 -28.36
CA SER A 379 23.42 4.57 -28.58
C SER A 379 24.28 5.72 -28.03
N GLY A 380 23.66 6.72 -27.40
CA GLY A 380 24.32 7.86 -26.74
C GLY A 380 25.09 8.80 -27.69
N GLY A 381 25.00 8.59 -29.01
CA GLY A 381 25.72 9.37 -30.01
C GLY A 381 25.81 8.70 -31.38
N TYR A 382 26.33 9.44 -32.36
CA TYR A 382 26.49 9.01 -33.74
C TYR A 382 27.56 7.92 -33.88
N LYS A 383 27.26 6.88 -34.65
CA LYS A 383 28.19 5.79 -34.97
C LYS A 383 28.51 5.81 -36.47
N ASN A 384 29.80 5.76 -36.79
CA ASN A 384 30.32 5.70 -38.18
C ASN A 384 31.13 4.41 -38.41
N GLU A 385 31.14 3.52 -37.41
CA GLU A 385 31.85 2.25 -37.36
C GLU A 385 30.88 1.16 -36.90
N PRO A 386 31.11 -0.11 -37.27
CA PRO A 386 30.29 -1.22 -36.80
C PRO A 386 30.07 -1.21 -35.29
N TYR A 387 28.87 -1.60 -34.86
CA TYR A 387 28.47 -1.54 -33.47
C TYR A 387 27.82 -2.87 -33.05
N THR A 388 28.38 -3.53 -32.05
CA THR A 388 27.80 -4.76 -31.49
C THR A 388 27.07 -4.46 -30.19
N PHE A 389 25.90 -5.06 -30.00
CA PHE A 389 25.19 -5.05 -28.73
C PHE A 389 24.54 -6.40 -28.44
N ILE A 390 24.21 -6.62 -27.17
CA ILE A 390 23.40 -7.75 -26.71
C ILE A 390 22.00 -7.22 -26.45
N ALA A 391 20.98 -7.90 -26.98
CA ALA A 391 19.60 -7.59 -26.65
C ALA A 391 19.30 -8.05 -25.22
N ASP A 392 19.04 -7.10 -24.32
CA ASP A 392 18.57 -7.36 -22.96
C ASP A 392 17.32 -8.26 -22.97
N LYS A 393 17.04 -8.98 -21.87
CA LYS A 393 15.82 -9.82 -21.74
C LYS A 393 14.52 -9.05 -22.02
N ASN A 394 14.52 -7.74 -21.79
CA ASN A 394 13.40 -6.84 -22.00
C ASN A 394 13.40 -6.18 -23.39
N ALA A 395 14.45 -6.36 -24.20
CA ALA A 395 14.56 -5.78 -25.52
C ALA A 395 13.74 -6.58 -26.55
N ALA A 396 12.74 -5.93 -27.15
CA ALA A 396 11.89 -6.56 -28.15
C ALA A 396 12.07 -5.96 -29.55
N TYR A 397 12.48 -4.69 -29.66
CA TYR A 397 12.63 -4.03 -30.97
C TYR A 397 13.84 -3.09 -31.03
N ILE A 398 14.34 -2.83 -32.24
CA ILE A 398 15.33 -1.79 -32.55
C ILE A 398 14.83 -0.86 -33.66
N ARG A 399 15.16 0.43 -33.58
CA ARG A 399 15.10 1.38 -34.71
C ARG A 399 16.47 1.96 -34.99
N VAL A 400 16.77 2.16 -36.27
CA VAL A 400 18.01 2.78 -36.74
C VAL A 400 17.66 4.04 -37.51
N ALA A 401 18.39 5.11 -37.27
CA ALA A 401 18.29 6.37 -37.96
C ALA A 401 19.62 6.73 -38.61
N VAL A 402 19.59 7.24 -39.83
CA VAL A 402 20.80 7.59 -40.59
C VAL A 402 20.76 9.03 -41.09
N ASN A 403 21.94 9.65 -41.15
CA ASN A 403 22.17 11.03 -41.61
C ASN A 403 23.45 11.13 -42.43
N ASN A 404 23.48 12.05 -43.40
CA ASN A 404 24.64 12.37 -44.22
C ASN A 404 25.17 13.81 -44.00
N ASN A 405 25.68 14.11 -42.81
CA ASN A 405 26.35 15.37 -42.45
C ASN A 405 25.70 16.65 -43.02
N GLY A 406 24.38 16.78 -42.90
CA GLY A 406 23.64 17.98 -43.33
C GLY A 406 23.13 17.96 -44.78
N ILE A 407 23.35 16.90 -45.55
CA ILE A 407 22.71 16.68 -46.85
C ILE A 407 21.31 16.08 -46.64
N LYS A 408 20.32 16.61 -47.37
CA LYS A 408 18.96 16.07 -47.37
C LYS A 408 18.95 14.66 -47.93
N MET A 409 18.69 13.67 -47.07
CA MET A 409 18.51 12.29 -47.50
C MET A 409 17.08 12.08 -48.01
N VAL A 410 16.96 11.45 -49.17
CA VAL A 410 15.71 10.96 -49.76
C VAL A 410 15.69 9.43 -49.75
N GLN A 411 14.52 8.84 -49.94
CA GLN A 411 14.36 7.38 -49.98
C GLN A 411 15.24 6.71 -51.06
N ASP A 412 15.58 7.45 -52.12
CA ASP A 412 16.50 7.00 -53.17
C ASP A 412 17.97 6.91 -52.76
N ASP A 413 18.36 7.47 -51.60
CA ASP A 413 19.70 7.33 -51.05
C ASP A 413 19.91 6.01 -50.28
N LEU A 414 18.82 5.30 -49.91
CA LEU A 414 18.87 4.03 -49.17
C LEU A 414 19.71 2.92 -49.83
N PRO A 415 19.73 2.75 -51.17
CA PRO A 415 20.62 1.78 -51.82
C PRO A 415 22.11 2.02 -51.54
N SER A 416 22.50 3.27 -51.22
CA SER A 416 23.86 3.64 -50.84
C SER A 416 24.14 3.51 -49.33
N VAL A 417 23.10 3.30 -48.52
CA VAL A 417 23.17 3.14 -47.06
C VAL A 417 22.85 1.69 -46.72
N GLN A 418 23.86 0.85 -46.46
CA GLN A 418 23.61 -0.49 -45.93
C GLN A 418 23.80 -0.49 -44.42
N VAL A 419 22.71 -0.79 -43.70
CA VAL A 419 22.76 -1.16 -42.28
C VAL A 419 22.47 -2.65 -42.21
N ARG A 420 23.44 -3.45 -41.76
CA ARG A 420 23.24 -4.90 -41.62
C ARG A 420 23.21 -5.28 -40.15
N LEU A 421 22.22 -6.05 -39.76
CA LEU A 421 22.07 -6.61 -38.42
C LEU A 421 22.36 -8.12 -38.51
N TYR A 422 23.46 -8.56 -37.91
CA TYR A 422 23.81 -9.97 -37.83
C TYR A 422 23.38 -10.52 -36.47
N ASP A 423 22.64 -11.62 -36.50
CA ASP A 423 22.26 -12.40 -35.33
C ASP A 423 23.28 -13.53 -35.14
N GLU A 424 24.15 -13.41 -34.13
CA GLU A 424 25.10 -14.45 -33.72
C GLU A 424 24.53 -15.15 -32.47
N GLY A 425 24.50 -16.50 -32.50
CA GLY A 425 23.63 -17.37 -31.68
C GLY A 425 23.65 -17.24 -30.14
N PRO A 426 22.89 -18.10 -29.43
CA PRO A 426 22.61 -17.95 -28.00
C PRO A 426 23.81 -18.19 -27.09
N PHE A 427 23.79 -17.58 -25.91
CA PHE A 427 24.83 -17.69 -24.89
C PHE A 427 24.81 -19.04 -24.15
N THR A 428 25.98 -19.63 -23.88
CA THR A 428 26.11 -20.90 -23.13
C THR A 428 26.91 -20.80 -21.81
N ASN A 429 27.45 -19.63 -21.42
CA ASN A 429 28.19 -19.50 -20.14
C ASN A 429 28.12 -18.08 -19.55
N ASN A 430 27.99 -17.96 -18.21
CA ASN A 430 27.80 -16.73 -17.42
C ASN A 430 28.99 -15.73 -17.41
N GLN A 431 29.49 -15.28 -18.57
CA GLN A 431 30.51 -14.22 -18.65
C GLN A 431 30.02 -13.08 -19.55
N TYR A 432 29.56 -11.98 -18.95
CA TYR A 432 29.10 -10.81 -19.70
C TYR A 432 30.28 -9.88 -20.04
N PHE A 433 30.44 -9.54 -21.32
CA PHE A 433 31.42 -8.57 -21.80
C PHE A 433 30.71 -7.28 -22.26
N TYR A 434 31.22 -6.12 -21.85
CA TYR A 434 30.96 -4.86 -22.56
C TYR A 434 32.19 -4.57 -23.43
N GLY A 435 32.03 -4.25 -24.71
CA GLY A 435 33.16 -3.91 -25.57
C GLY A 435 32.77 -3.67 -27.03
N THR A 436 33.54 -2.81 -27.71
CA THR A 436 33.46 -2.60 -29.16
C THR A 436 34.50 -3.45 -29.86
N LEU A 437 34.13 -4.05 -30.99
CA LEU A 437 35.05 -4.74 -31.89
C LEU A 437 35.48 -3.76 -32.99
N ASN A 438 36.78 -3.63 -33.25
CA ASN A 438 37.29 -2.94 -34.42
C ASN A 438 38.18 -3.90 -35.22
N ASN A 439 37.83 -4.17 -36.48
CA ASN A 439 38.50 -5.14 -37.36
C ASN A 439 38.66 -6.58 -36.81
N GLY A 440 37.67 -7.10 -36.07
CA GLY A 440 37.71 -8.48 -35.56
C GLY A 440 38.65 -8.71 -34.37
N GLU A 441 39.29 -7.66 -33.86
CA GLU A 441 40.02 -7.67 -32.60
C GLU A 441 39.25 -6.87 -31.53
N TYR A 442 39.23 -7.41 -30.30
CA TYR A 442 38.52 -6.83 -29.15
C TYR A 442 39.17 -5.51 -28.75
N GLN A 443 38.46 -4.38 -28.89
CA GLN A 443 38.88 -3.07 -28.38
C GLN A 443 38.12 -2.76 -27.08
N ASN A 444 38.66 -3.33 -26.00
CA ASN A 444 38.67 -2.95 -24.59
C ASN A 444 37.52 -2.08 -24.03
N SER A 445 36.61 -2.69 -23.27
CA SER A 445 36.19 -2.07 -22.02
C SER A 445 37.02 -2.68 -20.87
N SER A 446 37.56 -1.81 -20.02
CA SER A 446 38.41 -2.15 -18.87
C SER A 446 37.62 -2.58 -17.63
N VAL A 447 36.32 -2.80 -17.81
CA VAL A 447 35.35 -3.01 -16.73
C VAL A 447 34.83 -4.44 -16.81
N ARG A 448 35.04 -5.22 -15.76
CA ARG A 448 34.43 -6.56 -15.63
C ARG A 448 33.63 -6.68 -14.35
N ILE A 449 32.50 -7.38 -14.43
CA ILE A 449 31.70 -7.78 -13.26
C ILE A 449 32.42 -8.97 -12.61
N VAL A 450 32.64 -8.89 -11.31
CA VAL A 450 33.48 -9.86 -10.58
C VAL A 450 32.73 -10.63 -9.52
N SER A 451 31.47 -10.25 -9.28
CA SER A 451 30.58 -10.95 -8.39
C SER A 451 29.21 -11.15 -9.03
N ASP A 452 28.57 -12.26 -8.67
CA ASP A 452 27.12 -12.37 -8.72
C ASP A 452 26.48 -11.40 -7.71
N TYR A 453 25.15 -11.44 -7.61
CA TYR A 453 24.41 -10.72 -6.59
C TYR A 453 24.83 -11.19 -5.20
N ILE A 454 25.59 -10.35 -4.49
CA ILE A 454 25.96 -10.60 -3.10
C ILE A 454 24.79 -10.10 -2.25
N LYS A 455 24.09 -11.03 -1.60
CA LYS A 455 23.01 -10.68 -0.66
C LYS A 455 23.61 -10.00 0.57
N LEU A 456 23.01 -8.88 0.95
CA LEU A 456 23.41 -8.14 2.14
C LEU A 456 22.34 -8.23 3.23
N ASP A 457 22.79 -8.19 4.47
CA ASP A 457 21.92 -8.09 5.63
C ASP A 457 21.24 -6.75 5.65
N TYR A 458 20.04 -6.76 6.20
CA TYR A 458 19.23 -5.59 6.35
C TYR A 458 19.79 -4.63 7.41
N ASN A 459 19.79 -3.32 7.15
CA ASN A 459 20.24 -2.28 8.08
C ASN A 459 21.65 -2.52 8.64
N ALA A 460 22.57 -2.94 7.77
CA ALA A 460 23.94 -3.24 8.14
C ALA A 460 24.92 -2.30 7.46
N ILE A 461 26.05 -2.05 8.13
CA ILE A 461 27.18 -1.35 7.53
C ILE A 461 28.17 -2.41 7.06
N TYR A 462 28.46 -2.39 5.76
CA TYR A 462 29.50 -3.22 5.15
C TYR A 462 30.71 -2.38 4.77
N ASN A 463 31.87 -2.95 5.04
CA ASN A 463 33.17 -2.44 4.67
C ASN A 463 33.70 -3.23 3.50
N ILE A 464 33.90 -2.55 2.37
CA ILE A 464 34.47 -3.10 1.15
C ILE A 464 35.88 -2.56 1.03
N GLN A 465 36.86 -3.46 0.96
CA GLN A 465 38.26 -3.10 0.78
C GLN A 465 38.86 -3.81 -0.42
N SER A 466 39.47 -3.05 -1.31
CA SER A 466 40.11 -3.53 -2.53
C SER A 466 41.40 -2.78 -2.81
N THR A 467 42.39 -3.49 -3.37
CA THR A 467 43.61 -2.89 -3.92
C THR A 467 43.44 -2.41 -5.36
N ASP A 468 42.38 -2.86 -6.04
CA ASP A 468 41.95 -2.46 -7.37
C ASP A 468 40.80 -1.44 -7.30
N GLN A 469 40.49 -0.76 -8.41
CA GLN A 469 39.32 0.14 -8.48
C GLN A 469 38.03 -0.68 -8.53
N VAL A 470 37.12 -0.45 -7.59
CA VAL A 470 35.83 -1.13 -7.49
C VAL A 470 34.68 -0.15 -7.66
N TYR A 471 33.75 -0.49 -8.54
CA TYR A 471 32.44 0.14 -8.69
C TYR A 471 31.38 -0.82 -8.12
N ILE A 472 30.36 -0.28 -7.47
CA ILE A 472 29.32 -1.09 -6.80
C ILE A 472 27.97 -0.75 -7.41
N GLU A 473 27.33 -1.74 -8.02
CA GLU A 473 25.91 -1.69 -8.40
C GLU A 473 25.06 -2.16 -7.23
N CYS A 474 24.01 -1.41 -6.92
CA CYS A 474 23.09 -1.72 -5.82
C CYS A 474 21.73 -2.15 -6.37
N TYR A 475 21.09 -3.09 -5.69
CA TYR A 475 19.83 -3.68 -6.11
C TYR A 475 18.88 -3.95 -4.94
N ASP A 476 17.58 -3.92 -5.23
CA ASP A 476 16.50 -4.22 -4.27
C ASP A 476 16.26 -5.71 -4.04
N SER A 477 15.23 -6.06 -3.23
CA SER A 477 14.87 -7.45 -2.90
C SER A 477 14.56 -8.30 -4.13
N ASP A 478 14.10 -7.68 -5.21
CA ASP A 478 13.70 -8.33 -6.46
C ASP A 478 14.81 -8.26 -7.52
N LYS A 479 15.99 -7.76 -7.14
CA LYS A 479 17.13 -7.50 -8.01
C LYS A 479 16.85 -6.42 -9.07
N GLY A 480 15.94 -5.49 -8.79
CA GLY A 480 15.78 -4.24 -9.50
C GLY A 480 17.00 -3.33 -9.27
N HIS A 481 17.58 -2.78 -10.34
CA HIS A 481 18.77 -1.94 -10.25
C HIS A 481 18.42 -0.58 -9.63
N LEU A 482 19.21 -0.15 -8.64
CA LEU A 482 19.04 1.12 -7.91
C LEU A 482 20.14 2.11 -8.34
N PRO A 483 19.97 2.83 -9.48
CA PRO A 483 21.04 3.64 -10.08
C PRO A 483 21.50 4.81 -9.20
N ASN A 484 20.65 5.29 -8.29
CA ASN A 484 20.99 6.40 -7.38
C ASN A 484 21.81 5.96 -6.17
N ASN A 485 21.93 4.64 -5.95
CA ASN A 485 22.59 4.06 -4.78
C ASN A 485 23.94 3.42 -5.14
N THR A 486 24.42 3.58 -6.38
CA THR A 486 25.69 3.00 -6.83
C THR A 486 26.88 3.76 -6.26
N VAL A 487 27.98 3.04 -6.07
CA VAL A 487 29.24 3.64 -5.60
C VAL A 487 30.21 3.71 -6.76
N ASN A 488 30.60 4.93 -7.12
CA ASN A 488 31.62 5.19 -8.14
C ASN A 488 32.96 4.53 -7.80
N TYR A 489 33.78 4.27 -8.83
CA TYR A 489 35.07 3.59 -8.71
C TYR A 489 35.93 4.14 -7.56
N PHE A 490 36.33 3.27 -6.64
CA PHE A 490 37.22 3.61 -5.54
C PHE A 490 38.33 2.55 -5.36
N THR A 491 39.46 2.96 -4.81
CA THR A 491 40.55 2.08 -4.36
C THR A 491 40.68 2.23 -2.84
N GLY A 492 41.03 1.15 -2.14
CA GLY A 492 41.12 1.14 -0.68
C GLY A 492 39.80 0.72 -0.03
N LYS A 493 39.47 1.33 1.11
CA LYS A 493 38.33 0.96 1.96
C LYS A 493 37.16 1.92 1.74
N LYS A 494 35.96 1.38 1.57
CA LYS A 494 34.70 2.13 1.45
C LYS A 494 33.60 1.47 2.28
N GLU A 495 32.85 2.30 2.98
CA GLU A 495 31.67 1.89 3.72
C GLU A 495 30.42 2.04 2.86
N ILE A 496 29.58 1.02 2.88
CA ILE A 496 28.23 1.04 2.31
C ILE A 496 27.22 0.70 3.39
N TYR A 497 26.07 1.37 3.35
CA TYR A 497 24.94 1.11 4.24
C TYR A 497 23.78 0.49 3.47
N THR A 498 23.27 -0.62 3.97
CA THR A 498 22.28 -1.47 3.29
C THR A 498 20.90 -1.22 3.83
N GLY A 499 20.42 0.03 3.80
CA GLY A 499 19.09 0.40 4.30
C GLY A 499 17.92 -0.43 3.71
N TYR A 500 16.69 0.05 3.79
CA TYR A 500 15.52 -0.74 3.33
C TYR A 500 15.57 -1.14 1.85
N ALA A 501 16.17 -0.33 0.99
CA ALA A 501 16.21 -0.55 -0.45
C ALA A 501 17.33 -1.51 -0.90
N VAL A 502 18.55 -1.47 -0.35
CA VAL A 502 19.67 -2.26 -0.92
C VAL A 502 19.73 -3.66 -0.30
N ARG A 503 19.37 -4.68 -1.09
CA ARG A 503 19.38 -6.11 -0.69
C ARG A 503 20.48 -6.90 -1.36
N TYR A 504 20.91 -6.48 -2.53
CA TYR A 504 22.01 -7.10 -3.23
C TYR A 504 22.97 -6.06 -3.80
N ILE A 505 24.24 -6.43 -3.93
CA ILE A 505 25.22 -5.66 -4.68
C ILE A 505 25.91 -6.51 -5.73
N ARG A 506 26.42 -5.86 -6.78
CA ARG A 506 27.41 -6.43 -7.70
C ARG A 506 28.64 -5.56 -7.73
N LEU A 507 29.81 -6.20 -7.76
CA LEU A 507 31.10 -5.54 -7.77
C LEU A 507 31.66 -5.56 -9.19
N LEU A 508 32.06 -4.39 -9.68
CA LEU A 508 32.72 -4.21 -10.97
C LEU A 508 34.15 -3.74 -10.69
N VAL A 509 35.15 -4.45 -11.21
CA VAL A 509 36.55 -4.13 -10.93
C VAL A 509 37.26 -3.68 -12.18
N LYS A 510 38.16 -2.72 -11.97
CA LYS A 510 39.05 -2.13 -12.94
C LYS A 510 40.45 -2.03 -12.33
N ARG A 511 41.48 -2.34 -13.10
CA ARG A 511 42.88 -2.22 -12.67
C ARG A 511 43.60 -1.15 -13.48
N LEU A 512 44.41 -0.34 -12.80
CA LEU A 512 45.25 0.67 -13.41
C LEU A 512 46.72 0.23 -13.37
N ASP A 513 47.49 0.60 -14.39
CA ASP A 513 48.93 0.45 -14.40
C ASP A 513 49.61 1.52 -13.50
N SER A 514 50.94 1.47 -13.41
CA SER A 514 51.72 2.41 -12.60
C SER A 514 51.66 3.86 -13.09
N LYS A 515 51.05 4.12 -14.25
CA LYS A 515 50.83 5.45 -14.82
C LYS A 515 49.36 5.89 -14.70
N GLY A 516 48.51 5.10 -14.06
CA GLY A 516 47.09 5.37 -13.90
C GLY A 516 46.26 5.06 -15.15
N GLN A 517 46.78 4.29 -16.11
CA GLN A 517 46.06 3.87 -17.30
C GLN A 517 45.43 2.49 -17.14
N ASP A 518 44.31 2.27 -17.79
CA ASP A 518 43.55 1.02 -17.71
C ASP A 518 44.34 -0.17 -18.23
N ILE A 519 44.43 -1.23 -17.42
CA ILE A 519 44.96 -2.52 -17.86
C ILE A 519 43.83 -3.33 -18.47
N SER A 520 43.84 -3.45 -19.80
CA SER A 520 42.79 -4.13 -20.57
C SER A 520 42.65 -5.63 -20.30
N MET A 521 43.73 -6.29 -19.85
CA MET A 521 43.73 -7.70 -19.48
C MET A 521 44.64 -7.92 -18.26
N PHE A 522 44.05 -8.27 -17.13
CA PHE A 522 44.79 -8.72 -15.95
C PHE A 522 44.17 -10.00 -15.40
N ASP A 523 45.00 -10.81 -14.74
CA ASP A 523 44.55 -12.07 -14.15
C ASP A 523 43.62 -11.79 -12.96
N PHE A 524 42.37 -12.24 -13.07
CA PHE A 524 41.34 -12.07 -12.05
C PHE A 524 41.61 -12.86 -10.78
N SER A 525 42.44 -13.90 -10.83
CA SER A 525 42.88 -14.64 -9.64
C SER A 525 43.63 -13.75 -8.64
N THR A 526 44.13 -12.60 -9.11
CA THR A 526 44.87 -11.64 -8.30
C THR A 526 44.01 -10.49 -7.76
N VAL A 527 42.71 -10.45 -8.08
CA VAL A 527 41.78 -9.45 -7.52
C VAL A 527 41.37 -9.87 -6.13
N SER A 528 41.67 -9.03 -5.14
CA SER A 528 41.23 -9.22 -3.76
C SER A 528 40.29 -8.10 -3.36
N VAL A 529 38.99 -8.37 -3.44
CA VAL A 529 37.96 -7.54 -2.80
C VAL A 529 37.49 -8.26 -1.55
N SER A 530 37.65 -7.63 -0.41
CA SER A 530 37.13 -8.12 0.86
C SER A 530 35.87 -7.35 1.22
N LEU A 531 34.83 -8.07 1.61
CA LEU A 531 33.57 -7.53 2.12
C LEU A 531 33.43 -8.01 3.57
N SER A 532 33.33 -7.08 4.50
CA SER A 532 33.19 -7.38 5.93
C SER A 532 32.04 -6.59 6.53
N LYS A 533 31.19 -7.25 7.32
CA LYS A 533 30.10 -6.58 8.05
C LYS A 533 30.65 -5.99 9.35
N THR A 534 30.38 -4.71 9.60
CA THR A 534 31.02 -3.96 10.70
C THR A 534 30.11 -3.80 11.93
N ALA A 535 28.79 -3.62 11.74
CA ALA A 535 27.79 -3.60 12.81
C ALA A 535 26.36 -3.61 12.23
N ASN A 536 25.40 -4.08 13.02
CA ASN A 536 24.00 -3.67 12.89
C ASN A 536 23.88 -2.31 13.58
N SER A 537 23.74 -1.23 12.81
CA SER A 537 23.59 0.12 13.36
C SER A 537 22.13 0.36 13.77
N TYR A 538 21.73 -0.27 14.88
CA TYR A 538 20.58 0.20 15.65
C TYR A 538 21.08 1.32 16.58
N ILE A 539 20.52 2.53 16.45
CA ILE A 539 20.80 3.60 17.41
C ILE A 539 20.08 3.22 18.71
N GLY A 540 20.83 2.97 19.78
CA GLY A 540 20.26 2.85 21.11
C GLY A 540 19.74 4.21 21.58
N ARG A 541 18.62 4.20 22.33
CA ARG A 541 18.03 5.38 22.97
C ARG A 541 19.10 6.25 23.64
N GLY A 542 19.22 7.53 23.26
CA GLY A 542 20.21 8.43 23.88
C GLY A 542 20.42 9.79 23.19
N THR A 543 21.09 10.70 23.90
CA THR A 543 21.51 12.02 23.39
C THR A 543 22.63 11.86 22.37
N ILE A 544 22.45 12.40 21.16
CA ILE A 544 23.48 12.39 20.12
C ILE A 544 24.10 13.79 20.06
N SER A 545 25.42 13.86 20.25
CA SER A 545 26.21 15.04 19.90
C SER A 545 26.65 14.89 18.43
N PRO A 546 26.18 15.73 17.50
CA PRO A 546 26.56 15.64 16.10
C PRO A 546 28.07 15.86 15.95
N THR A 547 28.70 15.06 15.10
CA THR A 547 30.04 15.36 14.57
C THR A 547 29.89 16.35 13.42
N TRP A 548 30.70 17.41 13.44
CA TRP A 548 30.59 18.54 12.52
C TRP A 548 31.72 18.54 11.49
N GLN A 549 31.46 19.15 10.33
CA GLN A 549 32.42 19.37 9.25
C GLN A 549 32.31 20.83 8.77
N ILE A 550 33.45 21.50 8.57
CA ILE A 550 33.57 22.88 8.05
C ILE A 550 33.74 22.84 6.52
N GLY A 551 33.13 23.78 5.76
CA GLY A 551 33.04 23.80 4.28
C GLY A 551 34.39 23.75 3.52
N ALA A 552 34.49 23.48 2.20
CA ALA A 552 33.54 23.47 1.07
C ALA A 552 33.73 22.24 0.16
N PHE A 553 33.14 22.22 -1.04
CA PHE A 553 33.17 21.07 -1.95
C PHE A 553 33.65 21.39 -3.38
N ASN A 554 34.02 20.34 -4.11
CA ASN A 554 34.86 20.33 -5.30
C ASN A 554 34.06 20.37 -6.63
N ALA A 555 34.77 20.55 -7.75
CA ALA A 555 34.22 20.59 -9.12
C ALA A 555 33.58 19.26 -9.60
N ASP A 556 33.53 18.24 -8.74
CA ASP A 556 33.05 16.88 -9.00
C ASP A 556 31.60 16.63 -8.52
N GLY A 557 30.83 17.70 -8.25
CA GLY A 557 29.41 17.60 -7.89
C GLY A 557 29.17 17.54 -6.39
N SER A 558 30.09 18.07 -5.61
CA SER A 558 29.99 18.07 -4.16
C SER A 558 29.61 19.52 -3.69
N GLU A 559 28.79 19.69 -2.64
CA GLU A 559 27.94 20.85 -2.29
C GLU A 559 28.63 22.10 -1.62
N LYS A 560 29.18 23.06 -2.37
CA LYS A 560 29.94 24.22 -1.83
C LYS A 560 29.16 25.09 -0.80
N LEU A 561 29.41 24.90 0.50
CA LEU A 561 28.96 25.81 1.57
C LEU A 561 29.91 27.01 1.75
N ASP A 562 29.33 28.16 2.08
CA ASP A 562 30.01 29.37 2.57
C ASP A 562 30.93 29.01 3.76
N PRO A 563 32.20 29.47 3.79
CA PRO A 563 33.11 29.24 4.93
C PRO A 563 32.57 29.76 6.28
N ALA A 564 31.52 30.59 6.28
CA ALA A 564 30.73 30.95 7.45
C ALA A 564 29.68 29.90 7.88
N ARG A 565 29.72 28.66 7.34
CA ARG A 565 28.77 27.57 7.65
C ARG A 565 29.45 26.22 7.94
N MET A 566 28.85 25.44 8.85
CA MET A 566 29.20 24.05 9.16
C MET A 566 28.01 23.12 8.92
N ARG A 567 28.27 21.82 8.73
CA ARG A 567 27.22 20.79 8.66
C ARG A 567 27.52 19.59 9.56
N SER A 568 26.50 18.89 10.02
CA SER A 568 26.63 17.62 10.73
C SER A 568 26.72 16.43 9.77
N ASN A 569 27.12 15.27 10.30
CA ASN A 569 26.78 13.98 9.69
C ASN A 569 25.26 13.77 9.65
N TYR A 570 24.79 12.83 8.82
CA TYR A 570 23.38 12.42 8.83
C TYR A 570 23.04 11.77 10.17
N ILE A 571 21.91 12.15 10.74
CA ILE A 571 21.38 11.61 11.98
C ILE A 571 20.07 10.90 11.61
N ARG A 572 20.01 9.58 11.84
CA ARG A 572 18.80 8.79 11.60
C ARG A 572 17.71 9.22 12.59
N VAL A 573 16.49 9.39 12.09
CA VAL A 573 15.31 9.68 12.90
C VAL A 573 14.17 8.75 12.48
N THR A 574 13.33 8.38 13.44
CA THR A 574 12.21 7.47 13.24
C THR A 574 10.88 8.18 13.42
N SER A 575 9.88 7.72 12.69
CA SER A 575 8.56 8.36 12.64
C SER A 575 7.76 8.30 13.94
N ASP A 576 8.11 7.37 14.83
CA ASP A 576 7.46 7.15 16.12
C ASP A 576 8.04 8.00 17.26
N THR A 577 9.02 8.86 16.94
CA THR A 577 9.84 9.55 17.92
C THR A 577 9.94 11.04 17.58
N GLY A 578 9.75 11.89 18.59
CA GLY A 578 10.01 13.32 18.47
C GLY A 578 11.48 13.62 18.75
N TYR A 579 12.10 14.50 18.00
CA TYR A 579 13.50 14.89 18.17
C TYR A 579 13.60 16.37 18.45
N LYS A 580 14.08 16.70 19.66
CA LYS A 580 14.35 18.06 20.10
C LYS A 580 15.80 18.41 19.82
N ILE A 581 16.00 19.47 19.03
CA ILE A 581 17.32 20.02 18.69
C ILE A 581 17.52 21.26 19.54
N THR A 582 18.50 21.21 20.44
CA THR A 582 18.73 22.29 21.41
C THR A 582 19.02 23.61 20.72
N LYS A 583 18.61 24.72 21.37
CA LYS A 583 18.91 26.08 20.91
C LYS A 583 20.43 26.23 20.72
N PRO A 584 20.90 26.79 19.59
CA PRO A 584 22.32 27.11 19.40
C PRO A 584 22.76 28.23 20.35
N ASN A 585 24.06 28.30 20.67
CA ASN A 585 24.62 29.39 21.46
C ASN A 585 24.33 30.76 20.81
N ASP A 586 24.25 31.81 21.63
CA ASP A 586 24.07 33.17 21.13
C ASP A 586 25.19 33.53 20.13
N GLY A 587 24.79 34.13 19.01
CA GLY A 587 25.69 34.41 17.89
C GLY A 587 25.68 33.38 16.75
N TYR A 588 24.87 32.31 16.85
CA TYR A 588 24.76 31.27 15.83
C TYR A 588 23.30 30.97 15.46
N LEU A 589 23.09 30.44 14.26
CA LEU A 589 21.82 29.95 13.76
C LEU A 589 21.95 28.50 13.31
N VAL A 590 20.96 27.65 13.62
CA VAL A 590 20.87 26.28 13.14
C VAL A 590 19.75 26.14 12.11
N ALA A 591 20.04 25.51 10.98
CA ALA A 591 19.06 25.04 10.01
C ALA A 591 19.05 23.51 10.00
N ILE A 592 17.93 22.92 9.60
CA ILE A 592 17.75 21.46 9.61
C ILE A 592 17.23 21.02 8.26
N MET A 593 17.92 20.09 7.61
CA MET A 593 17.46 19.46 6.38
C MET A 593 17.03 18.04 6.67
N CYS A 594 15.82 17.68 6.24
CA CYS A 594 15.30 16.32 6.33
C CYS A 594 15.43 15.63 4.97
N TYR A 595 15.78 14.36 5.02
CA TYR A 595 15.93 13.47 3.88
C TYR A 595 15.12 12.20 4.13
N ASP A 596 14.59 11.60 3.08
CA ASP A 596 13.95 10.28 3.20
C ASP A 596 14.98 9.16 3.41
N LEU A 597 14.49 7.93 3.47
CA LEU A 597 15.30 6.72 3.60
C LEU A 597 16.33 6.52 2.48
N ASP A 598 16.08 7.09 1.30
CA ASP A 598 16.93 7.01 0.12
C ASP A 598 17.85 8.24 -0.04
N HIS A 599 17.90 9.10 0.98
CA HIS A 599 18.64 10.37 0.99
C HIS A 599 18.13 11.40 -0.04
N ASN A 600 16.91 11.26 -0.54
CA ASN A 600 16.27 12.33 -1.28
C ASN A 600 15.88 13.44 -0.31
N TYR A 601 16.12 14.67 -0.73
CA TYR A 601 15.76 15.84 0.05
C TYR A 601 14.23 15.96 0.18
N LEU A 602 13.73 16.10 1.41
CA LEU A 602 12.32 16.29 1.70
C LEU A 602 12.00 17.76 1.95
N LEU A 603 12.63 18.35 2.98
CA LEU A 603 12.29 19.70 3.45
C LEU A 603 13.41 20.32 4.29
N THR A 604 13.43 21.65 4.38
CA THR A 604 14.38 22.42 5.19
C THR A 604 13.63 23.28 6.20
N TYR A 605 14.04 23.21 7.46
CA TYR A 605 13.79 24.22 8.47
C TYR A 605 14.89 25.28 8.38
N GLY A 606 14.50 26.54 8.15
CA GLY A 606 15.42 27.65 7.98
C GLY A 606 16.31 27.91 9.20
N TYR A 607 17.35 28.72 9.00
CA TYR A 607 18.28 29.11 10.06
C TYR A 607 17.56 29.84 11.19
N THR A 608 17.61 29.28 12.40
CA THR A 608 16.97 29.84 13.60
C THR A 608 17.91 29.81 14.79
N SER A 609 17.75 30.80 15.67
CA SER A 609 18.43 30.84 16.97
C SER A 609 17.59 30.18 18.08
N GLN A 610 16.45 29.58 17.74
CA GLN A 610 15.55 28.94 18.69
C GLN A 610 15.71 27.41 18.64
N GLU A 611 15.18 26.77 19.68
CA GLU A 611 15.04 25.32 19.72
C GLU A 611 14.07 24.85 18.64
N ASN A 612 14.34 23.67 18.06
CA ASN A 612 13.45 23.07 17.07
C ASN A 612 13.04 21.67 17.51
N VAL A 613 11.82 21.30 17.15
CA VAL A 613 11.30 19.95 17.35
C VAL A 613 10.94 19.39 15.98
N ILE A 614 11.40 18.19 15.68
CA ILE A 614 11.02 17.45 14.48
C ILE A 614 10.29 16.17 14.89
N GLU A 615 9.09 15.97 14.33
CA GLU A 615 8.23 14.83 14.62
C GLU A 615 7.71 14.20 13.32
N GLY A 616 7.37 12.91 13.37
CA GLY A 616 6.49 12.29 12.40
C GLY A 616 7.12 11.97 11.04
N PHE A 617 8.43 11.75 10.95
CA PHE A 617 9.05 11.31 9.70
C PHE A 617 10.12 10.24 9.92
N ASP A 618 10.17 9.27 9.01
CA ASP A 618 11.19 8.22 9.01
C ASP A 618 12.23 8.54 7.93
N GLY A 619 13.44 8.90 8.33
CA GLY A 619 14.44 9.41 7.40
C GLY A 619 15.74 9.83 8.08
N PHE A 620 16.43 10.82 7.52
CA PHE A 620 17.64 11.39 8.11
C PHE A 620 17.47 12.89 8.29
N ILE A 621 17.99 13.44 9.38
CA ILE A 621 18.23 14.89 9.50
C ILE A 621 19.71 15.20 9.31
N ARG A 622 19.99 16.38 8.76
CA ARG A 622 21.31 17.00 8.77
C ARG A 622 21.18 18.43 9.30
N LEU A 623 22.03 18.78 10.26
CA LEU A 623 22.06 20.12 10.84
C LEU A 623 23.08 20.98 10.12
N TYR A 624 22.75 22.24 9.91
CA TYR A 624 23.64 23.25 9.35
C TYR A 624 23.75 24.41 10.34
N LEU A 625 24.97 24.83 10.64
CA LEU A 625 25.25 25.91 11.59
C LEU A 625 25.83 27.11 10.85
N GLN A 626 25.36 28.32 11.16
CA GLN A 626 25.86 29.57 10.59
C GLN A 626 26.19 30.57 11.70
N LYS A 627 27.31 31.30 11.57
CA LYS A 627 27.63 32.45 12.43
C LYS A 627 26.77 33.66 12.04
N THR A 628 26.09 34.27 13.02
CA THR A 628 25.23 35.46 12.81
C THR A 628 26.01 36.69 12.35
N ASN A 629 27.30 36.78 12.70
CA ASN A 629 28.18 37.87 12.28
C ASN A 629 28.81 37.67 10.89
N GLY A 630 28.52 36.54 10.21
CA GLY A 630 29.03 36.24 8.87
C GLY A 630 30.54 35.95 8.79
N THR A 631 31.21 35.75 9.93
CA THR A 631 32.64 35.38 9.95
C THR A 631 32.86 33.90 9.63
N GLU A 632 34.03 33.55 9.11
CA GLU A 632 34.39 32.17 8.78
C GLU A 632 34.60 31.29 10.05
N PHE A 633 34.40 29.99 9.93
CA PHE A 633 34.73 29.02 10.99
C PHE A 633 36.23 28.67 10.96
N ASN A 634 36.92 28.75 12.10
CA ASN A 634 38.37 28.48 12.23
C ASN A 634 38.66 27.05 12.73
N GLY A 635 38.14 26.03 12.05
CA GLY A 635 38.33 24.62 12.45
C GLY A 635 37.38 24.12 13.55
N ASP A 636 37.47 22.82 13.88
CA ASP A 636 36.71 22.21 14.99
C ASP A 636 37.06 22.81 16.36
N SER A 637 38.15 23.60 16.44
CA SER A 637 38.61 24.31 17.64
C SER A 637 37.72 25.44 18.11
N ASP A 638 36.73 25.86 17.32
CA ASP A 638 35.70 26.77 17.83
C ASP A 638 34.88 26.07 18.93
N GLY A 639 34.86 24.73 19.04
CA GLY A 639 34.28 24.01 20.19
C GLY A 639 32.75 24.09 20.35
N TYR A 640 32.07 24.91 19.55
CA TYR A 640 30.66 25.27 19.75
C TYR A 640 29.65 24.31 19.12
N GLY A 641 30.07 23.43 18.19
CA GLY A 641 29.22 22.34 17.69
C GLY A 641 28.85 21.32 18.77
N SER A 642 29.62 21.26 19.88
CA SER A 642 29.40 20.34 20.99
C SER A 642 28.16 20.66 21.86
N ASN A 643 27.62 21.88 21.76
CA ASN A 643 26.46 22.31 22.56
C ASN A 643 25.11 22.07 21.87
N ILE A 644 25.12 21.72 20.58
CA ILE A 644 23.90 21.36 19.86
C ILE A 644 23.69 19.87 20.05
N GLN A 645 22.60 19.51 20.72
CA GLN A 645 22.23 18.13 20.99
C GLN A 645 20.94 17.81 20.24
N VAL A 646 20.89 16.59 19.68
CA VAL A 646 19.65 15.99 19.24
C VAL A 646 19.19 15.05 20.35
N ILE A 647 18.08 15.42 20.98
CA ILE A 647 17.49 14.72 22.11
C ILE A 647 16.23 14.04 21.61
N GLU A 648 16.27 12.70 21.61
CA GLU A 648 15.07 11.87 21.47
C GLU A 648 14.10 12.19 22.62
N MET A 649 12.91 12.67 22.28
CA MET A 649 11.83 12.91 23.21
C MET A 649 11.05 11.61 23.38
N ASN A 650 10.85 11.18 24.63
CA ASN A 650 9.90 10.12 24.93
C ASN A 650 8.53 10.50 24.35
N SER A 651 7.82 9.53 23.78
CA SER A 651 6.54 9.58 23.06
C SER A 651 5.33 10.16 23.82
N SER A 652 5.57 10.98 24.84
CA SER A 652 4.58 11.69 25.66
C SER A 652 4.50 13.19 25.36
N TYR A 653 5.32 13.74 24.44
CA TYR A 653 5.20 15.13 23.98
C TYR A 653 4.19 15.25 22.83
N THR A 654 2.97 15.65 23.20
CA THR A 654 2.07 16.62 22.53
C THR A 654 2.19 16.85 21.01
N SER A 655 1.69 15.91 20.21
CA SER A 655 0.92 16.21 18.98
C SER A 655 -0.25 15.21 18.80
N ILE A 656 -1.11 15.15 19.83
CA ILE A 656 -2.32 14.29 19.89
C ILE A 656 -3.35 14.61 18.78
N GLU A 657 -3.18 15.70 18.01
CA GLU A 657 -4.04 15.97 16.85
C GLU A 657 -3.55 15.34 15.52
N ARG A 658 -2.34 14.74 15.48
CA ARG A 658 -1.81 14.13 14.23
C ARG A 658 -1.14 12.77 14.40
N ALA A 659 -0.89 12.29 15.61
CA ALA A 659 -0.40 10.92 15.81
C ALA A 659 -1.46 9.91 15.33
N GLY A 660 -1.15 9.14 14.29
CA GLY A 660 -2.10 8.16 13.75
C GLY A 660 -2.54 7.15 14.81
N LEU A 661 -3.80 6.72 14.74
CA LEU A 661 -4.41 5.82 15.70
C LEU A 661 -3.88 4.39 15.49
N PRO A 662 -3.17 3.80 16.47
CA PRO A 662 -2.79 2.40 16.39
C PRO A 662 -4.02 1.52 16.56
N LEU A 663 -4.19 0.54 15.66
CA LEU A 663 -5.26 -0.44 15.70
C LEU A 663 -4.69 -1.84 15.42
N THR A 664 -5.22 -2.85 16.08
CA THR A 664 -5.01 -4.25 15.68
C THR A 664 -6.23 -4.74 14.92
N ILE A 665 -6.05 -5.12 13.67
CA ILE A 665 -7.13 -5.54 12.77
C ILE A 665 -6.95 -7.01 12.38
N ALA A 666 -8.03 -7.70 12.03
CA ALA A 666 -7.94 -9.09 11.60
C ALA A 666 -9.04 -9.51 10.63
N THR A 667 -8.79 -10.58 9.89
CA THR A 667 -9.76 -11.29 9.03
C THR A 667 -9.72 -12.79 9.34
N ASN A 668 -10.87 -13.46 9.27
CA ASN A 668 -10.92 -14.91 9.43
C ASN A 668 -12.19 -15.52 8.80
N ASN A 669 -12.00 -16.42 7.84
CA ASN A 669 -13.05 -17.35 7.45
C ASN A 669 -13.32 -18.32 8.61
N VAL A 670 -14.56 -18.36 9.09
CA VAL A 670 -14.92 -19.14 10.29
C VAL A 670 -15.50 -20.51 9.96
N GLY A 671 -15.61 -20.87 8.67
CA GLY A 671 -16.04 -22.20 8.24
C GLY A 671 -17.49 -22.55 8.60
N SER A 672 -18.40 -21.57 8.50
CA SER A 672 -19.85 -21.76 8.67
C SER A 672 -20.26 -22.30 10.05
N PHE A 673 -20.24 -21.42 11.07
CA PHE A 673 -20.84 -21.73 12.38
C PHE A 673 -22.25 -22.36 12.18
N GLY A 674 -22.61 -23.41 12.91
CA GLY A 674 -24.00 -23.87 12.91
C GLY A 674 -24.47 -24.82 11.79
N LEU A 675 -23.62 -25.34 10.90
CA LEU A 675 -23.98 -26.54 10.11
C LEU A 675 -23.91 -27.85 10.94
N GLY A 676 -23.90 -27.72 12.27
CA GLY A 676 -23.63 -28.80 13.22
C GLY A 676 -22.19 -29.28 13.12
N VAL A 677 -21.76 -30.06 14.11
CA VAL A 677 -20.47 -30.78 14.14
C VAL A 677 -20.39 -31.87 13.02
N GLN A 678 -21.13 -31.72 11.92
CA GLN A 678 -21.33 -32.73 10.88
C GLN A 678 -21.08 -32.26 9.44
N ARG A 679 -20.97 -30.96 9.12
CA ARG A 679 -20.56 -30.55 7.75
C ARG A 679 -19.30 -29.69 7.64
N GLY A 680 -18.67 -29.31 8.76
CA GLY A 680 -17.33 -28.70 8.78
C GLY A 680 -16.23 -29.69 9.14
N PHE A 681 -16.37 -30.46 10.22
CA PHE A 681 -15.38 -31.48 10.61
C PHE A 681 -16.04 -32.56 11.47
N SER A 682 -15.90 -33.83 11.07
CA SER A 682 -16.36 -34.96 11.88
C SER A 682 -15.54 -35.04 13.18
N SER A 683 -16.27 -34.96 14.29
CA SER A 683 -15.94 -35.18 15.71
C SER A 683 -14.77 -36.07 16.18
N THR A 684 -13.91 -36.69 15.35
CA THR A 684 -12.89 -37.61 15.88
C THR A 684 -11.67 -36.94 16.53
N GLN A 685 -11.27 -35.71 16.12
CA GLN A 685 -10.07 -35.04 16.64
C GLN A 685 -10.29 -34.20 17.91
N HIS A 686 -11.50 -33.66 18.12
CA HIS A 686 -11.82 -32.81 19.28
C HIS A 686 -13.09 -33.30 20.00
N ASN A 687 -13.20 -34.62 20.19
CA ASN A 687 -14.25 -35.24 20.99
C ASN A 687 -14.27 -34.65 22.41
N GLY A 688 -15.31 -33.89 22.76
CA GLY A 688 -15.54 -33.40 24.13
C GLY A 688 -15.57 -31.88 24.32
N ILE A 689 -15.35 -31.06 23.30
CA ILE A 689 -15.53 -29.59 23.40
C ILE A 689 -17.03 -29.27 23.41
N THR A 690 -17.50 -28.56 24.44
CA THR A 690 -18.89 -28.08 24.53
C THR A 690 -19.07 -26.80 23.71
N LEU A 691 -20.31 -26.47 23.32
CA LEU A 691 -20.59 -25.21 22.60
C LEU A 691 -20.19 -23.96 23.41
N ASP A 692 -20.34 -24.00 24.73
CA ASP A 692 -19.84 -22.93 25.60
C ASP A 692 -18.31 -22.85 25.60
N GLN A 693 -17.60 -23.98 25.67
CA GLN A 693 -16.15 -23.98 25.58
C GLN A 693 -15.67 -23.44 24.23
N LEU A 694 -16.35 -23.82 23.14
CA LEU A 694 -16.07 -23.30 21.80
C LEU A 694 -16.28 -21.78 21.74
N ALA A 695 -17.38 -21.27 22.30
CA ALA A 695 -17.64 -19.84 22.39
C ALA A 695 -16.56 -19.10 23.22
N GLN A 696 -16.10 -19.69 24.33
CA GLN A 696 -15.02 -19.11 25.15
C GLN A 696 -13.69 -19.11 24.41
N ASN A 697 -13.37 -20.17 23.68
CA ASN A 697 -12.18 -20.24 22.84
C ASN A 697 -12.20 -19.12 21.79
N TRP A 698 -13.35 -18.84 21.17
CA TRP A 698 -13.50 -17.70 20.26
C TRP A 698 -13.31 -16.34 20.92
N LEU A 699 -13.81 -16.15 22.14
CA LEU A 699 -13.60 -14.90 22.88
C LEU A 699 -12.12 -14.67 23.17
N LYS A 700 -11.39 -15.72 23.55
CA LYS A 700 -9.93 -15.67 23.72
C LYS A 700 -9.21 -15.46 22.38
N TYR A 701 -9.67 -16.12 21.32
CA TYR A 701 -9.08 -16.03 20.00
C TYR A 701 -9.30 -14.67 19.33
N THR A 702 -10.34 -13.94 19.69
CA THR A 702 -10.61 -12.56 19.23
C THR A 702 -10.10 -11.49 20.21
N GLU A 703 -9.51 -11.88 21.33
CA GLU A 703 -8.93 -10.94 22.30
C GLU A 703 -7.80 -10.12 21.66
N GLY A 704 -7.78 -8.82 21.98
CA GLY A 704 -6.80 -7.85 21.46
C GLY A 704 -7.14 -7.27 20.08
N ILE A 705 -8.16 -7.79 19.39
CA ILE A 705 -8.56 -7.29 18.06
C ILE A 705 -9.51 -6.08 18.21
N ASP A 706 -9.23 -5.01 17.48
CA ASP A 706 -10.04 -3.79 17.45
C ASP A 706 -11.10 -3.81 16.34
N ILE A 707 -10.76 -4.36 15.17
CA ILE A 707 -11.65 -4.51 14.01
C ILE A 707 -11.47 -5.91 13.43
N LEU A 708 -12.57 -6.63 13.21
CA LEU A 708 -12.55 -8.01 12.74
C LEU A 708 -13.52 -8.19 11.57
N GLY A 709 -12.97 -8.57 10.41
CA GLY A 709 -13.74 -9.12 9.29
C GLY A 709 -13.87 -10.63 9.46
N LEU A 710 -15.07 -11.15 9.19
CA LEU A 710 -15.37 -12.58 9.25
C LEU A 710 -16.05 -13.00 7.95
N GLU A 711 -15.68 -14.18 7.46
CA GLU A 711 -16.27 -14.82 6.29
C GLU A 711 -16.88 -16.16 6.71
N GLU A 712 -17.94 -16.62 6.03
CA GLU A 712 -18.71 -17.80 6.45
C GLU A 712 -19.28 -17.71 7.88
N PHE A 713 -19.54 -16.50 8.34
CA PHE A 713 -20.17 -16.20 9.61
C PHE A 713 -21.67 -16.50 9.59
N ASN A 714 -22.05 -17.53 10.35
CA ASN A 714 -23.43 -17.72 10.78
C ASN A 714 -23.65 -17.15 12.18
N SER A 715 -24.87 -16.66 12.45
CA SER A 715 -25.20 -16.07 13.75
C SER A 715 -25.25 -17.07 14.91
N TYR A 716 -25.32 -18.38 14.60
CA TYR A 716 -25.48 -19.46 15.58
C TYR A 716 -24.39 -20.52 15.43
N LEU A 717 -23.91 -21.05 16.56
CA LEU A 717 -22.90 -22.12 16.60
C LEU A 717 -23.49 -23.50 16.28
N ASP A 718 -24.79 -23.66 16.42
CA ASP A 718 -25.54 -24.91 16.28
C ASP A 718 -26.69 -24.76 15.28
N SER A 719 -27.07 -25.89 14.67
CA SER A 719 -28.15 -25.96 13.67
C SER A 719 -29.53 -25.69 14.26
N ASP A 720 -29.68 -25.91 15.57
CA ASP A 720 -30.93 -25.68 16.29
C ASP A 720 -31.09 -24.21 16.71
N HIS A 721 -30.11 -23.36 16.38
CA HIS A 721 -30.06 -21.93 16.70
C HIS A 721 -30.20 -21.61 18.20
N THR A 722 -29.71 -22.49 19.07
CA THR A 722 -29.80 -22.32 20.52
C THR A 722 -28.61 -21.58 21.13
N TYR A 723 -27.45 -21.54 20.44
CA TYR A 723 -26.24 -20.86 20.87
C TYR A 723 -25.86 -19.74 19.90
N SER A 724 -26.27 -18.51 20.22
CA SER A 724 -25.94 -17.34 19.40
C SER A 724 -24.45 -16.97 19.51
N MET A 725 -23.71 -17.17 18.44
CA MET A 725 -22.32 -16.72 18.33
C MET A 725 -22.24 -15.20 18.27
N ARG A 726 -23.23 -14.58 17.61
CA ARG A 726 -23.39 -13.13 17.51
C ARG A 726 -23.41 -12.49 18.90
N GLU A 727 -24.22 -12.99 19.82
CA GLU A 727 -24.32 -12.46 21.19
C GLU A 727 -23.03 -12.68 21.98
N LYS A 728 -22.36 -13.82 21.80
CA LYS A 728 -21.09 -14.10 22.48
C LYS A 728 -20.01 -13.13 21.99
N LEU A 729 -19.80 -12.97 20.69
CA LEU A 729 -18.80 -12.05 20.14
C LEU A 729 -19.03 -10.59 20.53
N LEU A 730 -20.29 -10.15 20.67
CA LEU A 730 -20.63 -8.80 21.17
C LEU A 730 -20.14 -8.53 22.60
N LYS A 731 -19.61 -9.53 23.33
CA LYS A 731 -18.87 -9.29 24.58
C LYS A 731 -17.50 -8.64 24.37
N ASN A 732 -16.87 -8.89 23.22
CA ASN A 732 -15.57 -8.32 22.86
C ASN A 732 -15.70 -7.09 21.95
N PHE A 733 -16.81 -6.97 21.22
CA PHE A 733 -17.03 -5.95 20.20
C PHE A 733 -18.30 -5.14 20.48
N ALA A 734 -18.24 -3.82 20.25
CA ALA A 734 -19.37 -2.91 20.44
C ALA A 734 -20.39 -2.97 19.29
N VAL A 735 -19.93 -3.31 18.07
CA VAL A 735 -20.78 -3.41 16.88
C VAL A 735 -20.50 -4.73 16.16
N LEU A 736 -21.55 -5.38 15.68
CA LEU A 736 -21.46 -6.54 14.78
C LEU A 736 -22.52 -6.42 13.68
N LYS A 737 -22.09 -6.38 12.42
CA LYS A 737 -22.96 -6.36 11.23
C LYS A 737 -22.70 -7.57 10.36
N THR A 738 -23.74 -8.09 9.73
CA THR A 738 -23.71 -9.34 8.95
C THR A 738 -24.18 -9.05 7.53
N GLY A 739 -23.44 -9.54 6.55
CA GLY A 739 -23.65 -9.38 5.12
C GLY A 739 -24.67 -10.36 4.54
N LEU A 740 -24.54 -10.62 3.25
CA LEU A 740 -25.51 -11.39 2.47
C LEU A 740 -25.10 -12.86 2.31
N SER A 741 -23.80 -13.12 2.18
CA SER A 741 -23.23 -14.45 2.01
C SER A 741 -22.28 -14.75 3.15
N GLU A 742 -22.81 -14.59 4.37
CA GLU A 742 -22.12 -14.97 5.60
C GLU A 742 -20.89 -14.09 5.90
N GLU A 743 -20.79 -12.89 5.35
CA GLU A 743 -19.78 -11.94 5.84
C GLU A 743 -20.22 -11.35 7.18
N ALA A 744 -19.28 -10.98 8.05
CA ALA A 744 -19.56 -10.15 9.20
C ALA A 744 -18.43 -9.17 9.50
N LEU A 745 -18.78 -8.02 10.05
CA LEU A 745 -17.85 -6.99 10.49
C LEU A 745 -18.11 -6.67 11.95
N ALA A 746 -17.09 -6.88 12.79
CA ALA A 746 -17.11 -6.57 14.20
C ALA A 746 -16.18 -5.38 14.51
N LEU A 747 -16.66 -4.44 15.33
CA LEU A 747 -15.91 -3.24 15.74
C LEU A 747 -15.90 -3.12 17.25
N LYS A 748 -14.71 -2.98 17.83
CA LYS A 748 -14.51 -2.70 19.25
C LYS A 748 -14.34 -1.21 19.52
N LYS A 749 -13.65 -0.51 18.61
CA LYS A 749 -13.36 0.92 18.70
C LYS A 749 -13.94 1.66 17.49
N GLY A 750 -14.36 2.90 17.72
CA GLY A 750 -14.97 3.75 16.69
C GLY A 750 -16.49 3.63 16.62
N ARG A 751 -17.09 4.52 15.85
CA ARG A 751 -18.52 4.67 15.63
C ARG A 751 -18.84 4.41 14.16
N MET A 752 -19.71 3.45 13.89
CA MET A 752 -20.18 3.18 12.52
C MET A 752 -21.11 4.31 12.07
N LEU A 753 -20.75 5.00 10.99
CA LEU A 753 -21.54 6.09 10.40
C LEU A 753 -22.55 5.56 9.38
N SER A 754 -22.12 4.63 8.52
CA SER A 754 -22.97 4.02 7.52
C SER A 754 -22.55 2.57 7.26
N TYR A 755 -23.48 1.78 6.74
CA TYR A 755 -23.28 0.38 6.42
C TYR A 755 -24.10 0.01 5.18
N THR A 756 -23.50 -0.72 4.27
CA THR A 756 -24.13 -1.18 3.02
C THR A 756 -23.65 -2.59 2.73
N VAL A 757 -24.54 -3.40 2.16
CA VAL A 757 -24.18 -4.72 1.63
C VAL A 757 -24.41 -4.70 0.13
N GLY A 758 -23.48 -5.27 -0.61
CA GLY A 758 -23.56 -5.37 -2.05
C GLY A 758 -23.16 -6.74 -2.57
N ASN A 759 -23.31 -6.92 -3.88
CA ASN A 759 -22.99 -8.16 -4.59
C ASN A 759 -21.73 -7.96 -5.43
N LEU A 760 -20.76 -8.86 -5.35
CA LEU A 760 -19.53 -8.85 -6.14
C LEU A 760 -19.67 -9.51 -7.53
N ASN A 761 -20.73 -10.28 -7.76
CA ASN A 761 -20.94 -11.09 -8.96
C ASN A 761 -21.90 -10.47 -10.01
N ASP A 762 -22.47 -9.28 -9.75
CA ASP A 762 -23.47 -8.62 -10.63
C ASP A 762 -24.66 -9.51 -11.03
N LYS A 763 -24.93 -10.57 -10.27
CA LYS A 763 -26.09 -11.43 -10.49
C LYS A 763 -27.36 -10.73 -9.98
N ASP A 764 -28.41 -10.75 -10.78
CA ASP A 764 -29.75 -10.34 -10.38
C ASP A 764 -30.34 -11.34 -9.37
N GLY A 765 -30.75 -10.84 -8.21
CA GLY A 765 -31.40 -11.63 -7.17
C GLY A 765 -30.50 -11.99 -5.98
N TRP A 766 -31.09 -11.97 -4.78
CA TRP A 766 -30.40 -12.13 -3.48
C TRP A 766 -30.37 -13.59 -2.99
N ASP A 767 -31.00 -14.50 -3.71
CA ASP A 767 -31.34 -15.86 -3.24
C ASP A 767 -30.74 -16.97 -4.12
N THR A 768 -29.72 -16.66 -4.93
CA THR A 768 -29.08 -17.64 -5.81
C THR A 768 -27.81 -18.21 -5.21
N GLU A 769 -27.70 -19.54 -5.22
CA GLU A 769 -26.49 -20.29 -4.87
C GLU A 769 -25.27 -19.71 -5.62
N GLY A 770 -24.19 -19.43 -4.89
CA GLY A 770 -22.95 -18.86 -5.44
C GLY A 770 -22.94 -17.34 -5.65
N VAL A 771 -23.78 -16.58 -4.95
CA VAL A 771 -23.60 -15.12 -4.78
C VAL A 771 -22.45 -14.88 -3.81
N ARG A 772 -21.56 -13.95 -4.17
CA ARG A 772 -20.49 -13.45 -3.30
C ARG A 772 -20.79 -12.00 -2.96
N GLY A 773 -20.93 -11.69 -1.68
CA GLY A 773 -21.27 -10.40 -1.16
C GLY A 773 -20.05 -9.59 -0.76
N TYR A 774 -20.30 -8.33 -0.45
CA TYR A 774 -19.38 -7.53 0.35
C TYR A 774 -20.15 -6.71 1.37
N ILE A 775 -19.54 -6.52 2.54
CA ILE A 775 -19.91 -5.45 3.47
C ILE A 775 -19.08 -4.24 3.12
N ARG A 776 -19.69 -3.05 3.10
CA ARG A 776 -19.01 -1.75 3.18
C ARG A 776 -19.52 -0.99 4.39
N ALA A 777 -18.64 -0.60 5.29
CA ALA A 777 -18.97 0.28 6.41
C ALA A 777 -18.08 1.52 6.41
N VAL A 778 -18.66 2.67 6.70
CA VAL A 778 -17.87 3.89 7.00
C VAL A 778 -17.85 4.03 8.51
N VAL A 779 -16.67 4.10 9.10
CA VAL A 779 -16.48 4.23 10.54
C VAL A 779 -15.75 5.53 10.86
N GLU A 780 -16.18 6.21 11.90
CA GLU A 780 -15.47 7.31 12.52
C GLU A 780 -14.69 6.77 13.71
N LEU A 781 -13.38 6.84 13.62
CA LEU A 781 -12.48 6.44 14.69
C LEU A 781 -12.51 7.47 15.83
N ASN A 782 -12.03 7.08 17.01
CA ASN A 782 -12.08 7.94 18.21
C ASN A 782 -11.29 9.25 18.07
N ASN A 783 -10.37 9.34 17.09
CA ASN A 783 -9.64 10.55 16.74
C ASN A 783 -10.37 11.42 15.69
N GLY A 784 -11.62 11.09 15.34
CA GLY A 784 -12.44 11.80 14.35
C GLY A 784 -12.16 11.44 12.88
N GLN A 785 -11.19 10.56 12.61
CA GLN A 785 -10.90 10.14 11.23
C GLN A 785 -11.95 9.16 10.71
N GLN A 786 -12.32 9.33 9.44
CA GLN A 786 -13.20 8.39 8.75
C GLN A 786 -12.40 7.34 8.01
N LEU A 787 -12.87 6.10 8.10
CA LEU A 787 -12.24 4.93 7.52
C LEU A 787 -13.32 4.05 6.89
N SER A 788 -13.10 3.65 5.63
CA SER A 788 -13.98 2.70 4.95
C SER A 788 -13.49 1.27 5.16
N LEU A 789 -14.37 0.40 5.62
CA LEU A 789 -14.08 -1.01 5.91
C LEU A 789 -14.87 -1.89 4.95
N TYR A 790 -14.19 -2.85 4.35
CA TYR A 790 -14.79 -3.84 3.47
C TYR A 790 -14.55 -5.24 4.02
N VAL A 791 -15.56 -6.10 3.96
CA VAL A 791 -15.41 -7.54 4.19
C VAL A 791 -15.88 -8.25 2.92
N VAL A 792 -15.05 -9.09 2.33
CA VAL A 792 -15.31 -9.78 1.06
C VAL A 792 -15.04 -11.28 1.20
N HIS A 793 -15.77 -12.09 0.44
CA HIS A 793 -15.47 -13.51 0.29
C HIS A 793 -15.57 -13.87 -1.19
N PHE A 794 -14.46 -14.27 -1.80
CA PHE A 794 -14.38 -14.53 -3.24
C PHE A 794 -14.81 -15.96 -3.60
N THR A 795 -15.00 -16.24 -4.88
CA THR A 795 -15.40 -17.58 -5.33
C THR A 795 -14.23 -18.57 -5.25
N ALA A 796 -14.44 -19.67 -4.52
CA ALA A 796 -13.50 -20.78 -4.37
C ALA A 796 -13.44 -21.69 -5.62
N GLY A 797 -12.32 -22.41 -5.77
CA GLY A 797 -12.11 -23.45 -6.79
C GLY A 797 -11.19 -23.05 -7.95
N ASP A 798 -10.52 -24.05 -8.52
CA ASP A 798 -9.47 -23.89 -9.56
C ASP A 798 -10.02 -23.35 -10.89
N THR A 799 -11.27 -23.66 -11.22
CA THR A 799 -11.94 -23.18 -12.45
C THR A 799 -12.59 -21.81 -12.28
N ALA A 800 -12.60 -21.24 -11.08
CA ALA A 800 -13.29 -20.00 -10.76
C ALA A 800 -12.45 -18.72 -10.98
N LYS A 801 -11.26 -18.83 -11.57
CA LYS A 801 -10.36 -17.69 -11.78
C LYS A 801 -11.05 -16.51 -12.50
N GLN A 802 -11.82 -16.79 -13.55
CA GLN A 802 -12.54 -15.74 -14.30
C GLN A 802 -13.57 -15.00 -13.42
N ALA A 803 -14.23 -15.71 -12.51
CA ALA A 803 -15.17 -15.08 -11.57
C ALA A 803 -14.42 -14.21 -10.56
N ARG A 804 -13.27 -14.69 -10.03
CA ARG A 804 -12.42 -13.89 -9.14
C ARG A 804 -11.88 -12.64 -9.83
N ASP A 805 -11.41 -12.75 -11.07
CA ASP A 805 -10.93 -11.60 -11.85
C ASP A 805 -12.04 -10.52 -12.02
N ALA A 806 -13.30 -10.93 -12.21
CA ALA A 806 -14.44 -10.02 -12.25
C ALA A 806 -14.74 -9.39 -10.87
N GLN A 807 -14.70 -10.18 -9.80
CA GLN A 807 -14.86 -9.72 -8.41
C GLN A 807 -13.77 -8.70 -8.03
N VAL A 808 -12.52 -8.94 -8.43
CA VAL A 808 -11.40 -8.01 -8.28
C VAL A 808 -11.69 -6.70 -9.00
N ALA A 809 -12.07 -6.76 -10.28
CA ALA A 809 -12.35 -5.55 -11.05
C ALA A 809 -13.44 -4.70 -10.40
N LYS A 810 -14.47 -5.35 -9.84
CA LYS A 810 -15.55 -4.66 -9.12
C LYS A 810 -15.08 -4.07 -7.80
N LEU A 811 -14.35 -4.84 -6.98
CA LEU A 811 -13.77 -4.34 -5.73
C LEU A 811 -12.85 -3.14 -5.99
N LEU A 812 -11.95 -3.24 -6.96
CA LEU A 812 -11.07 -2.13 -7.34
C LEU A 812 -11.85 -0.89 -7.77
N ASN A 813 -12.99 -1.05 -8.44
CA ASN A 813 -13.83 0.09 -8.79
C ASN A 813 -14.47 0.75 -7.57
N LEU A 814 -14.92 -0.03 -6.58
CA LEU A 814 -15.43 0.50 -5.31
C LEU A 814 -14.36 1.28 -4.53
N LEU A 815 -13.12 0.80 -4.55
CA LEU A 815 -12.01 1.40 -3.79
C LEU A 815 -11.49 2.72 -4.38
N LYS A 816 -11.76 3.03 -5.66
CA LYS A 816 -11.27 4.26 -6.32
C LYS A 816 -11.76 5.55 -5.65
N GLU A 817 -12.94 5.50 -5.05
CA GLU A 817 -13.59 6.67 -4.44
C GLU A 817 -13.21 6.83 -2.95
N GLU A 818 -12.48 5.87 -2.38
CA GLU A 818 -12.18 5.82 -0.96
C GLU A 818 -10.83 6.48 -0.64
N LYS A 819 -10.85 7.54 0.18
CA LYS A 819 -9.61 8.21 0.64
C LYS A 819 -8.78 7.30 1.56
N SER A 820 -9.42 6.52 2.41
CA SER A 820 -8.76 5.65 3.39
C SER A 820 -9.61 4.43 3.63
N PHE A 821 -9.04 3.25 3.42
CA PHE A 821 -9.80 2.01 3.52
C PHE A 821 -8.99 0.81 4.00
N ILE A 822 -9.71 -0.18 4.52
CA ILE A 822 -9.24 -1.53 4.79
C ILE A 822 -10.20 -2.53 4.16
N VAL A 823 -9.67 -3.54 3.48
CA VAL A 823 -10.41 -4.71 2.99
C VAL A 823 -9.93 -5.94 3.75
N PHE A 824 -10.90 -6.65 4.33
CA PHE A 824 -10.77 -7.96 4.95
C PHE A 824 -11.38 -9.00 4.01
N GLY A 825 -10.84 -10.20 3.95
CA GLY A 825 -11.49 -11.25 3.18
C GLY A 825 -10.71 -12.53 2.99
N ASP A 826 -11.46 -13.59 2.72
CA ASP A 826 -11.00 -14.79 2.03
C ASP A 826 -11.10 -14.56 0.51
N PHE A 827 -9.94 -14.36 -0.12
CA PHE A 827 -9.85 -14.12 -1.56
C PHE A 827 -9.78 -15.41 -2.37
N ASN A 828 -9.71 -16.57 -1.71
CA ASN A 828 -9.57 -17.89 -2.35
C ASN A 828 -8.47 -17.91 -3.42
N THR A 829 -7.40 -17.14 -3.19
CA THR A 829 -6.33 -16.92 -4.15
C THR A 829 -4.99 -16.91 -3.41
N PRO A 830 -4.03 -17.77 -3.77
CA PRO A 830 -2.76 -17.85 -3.06
C PRO A 830 -1.94 -16.57 -3.28
N ALA A 831 -1.09 -16.23 -2.29
CA ALA A 831 -0.19 -15.07 -2.33
C ALA A 831 0.71 -14.99 -3.58
N SER A 832 0.99 -16.11 -4.24
CA SER A 832 1.80 -16.19 -5.46
C SER A 832 1.03 -15.91 -6.77
N ASP A 833 -0.29 -15.73 -6.73
CA ASP A 833 -1.09 -15.48 -7.93
C ASP A 833 -0.84 -14.08 -8.51
N SER A 834 -0.77 -13.99 -9.84
CA SER A 834 -0.70 -12.74 -10.60
C SER A 834 -1.84 -11.74 -10.33
N MET A 835 -2.96 -12.18 -9.76
CA MET A 835 -4.10 -11.33 -9.39
C MET A 835 -3.67 -10.15 -8.52
N TRP A 836 -2.71 -10.36 -7.62
CA TRP A 836 -2.21 -9.34 -6.69
C TRP A 836 -1.53 -8.15 -7.37
N GLU A 837 -1.07 -8.30 -8.62
CA GLU A 837 -0.57 -7.19 -9.44
C GLU A 837 -1.62 -6.08 -9.64
N SER A 838 -2.90 -6.46 -9.64
CA SER A 838 -4.01 -5.49 -9.75
C SER A 838 -4.15 -4.62 -8.50
N PHE A 839 -3.58 -5.05 -7.37
CA PHE A 839 -3.59 -4.35 -6.09
C PHE A 839 -2.25 -3.65 -5.76
N LYS A 840 -1.28 -3.59 -6.69
CA LYS A 840 0.05 -3.00 -6.45
C LYS A 840 0.04 -1.53 -5.99
N SER A 841 -1.06 -0.81 -6.23
CA SER A 841 -1.26 0.56 -5.73
C SER A 841 -1.66 0.61 -4.26
N TYR A 842 -1.85 -0.53 -3.61
CA TYR A 842 -2.29 -0.70 -2.22
C TYR A 842 -1.29 -1.56 -1.45
N ARG A 843 -1.42 -1.59 -0.12
CA ARG A 843 -0.61 -2.49 0.71
C ARG A 843 -1.39 -3.78 0.93
N VAL A 844 -0.84 -4.90 0.46
CA VAL A 844 -1.44 -6.23 0.54
C VAL A 844 -0.62 -7.08 1.48
N VAL A 845 -1.21 -7.54 2.58
CA VAL A 845 -0.48 -8.33 3.59
C VAL A 845 0.03 -9.64 3.02
N ASN A 846 -0.87 -10.44 2.43
CA ASN A 846 -0.57 -11.73 1.82
C ASN A 846 -0.30 -11.56 0.31
N GLY A 847 0.95 -11.64 -0.13
CA GLY A 847 1.30 -11.43 -1.54
C GLY A 847 2.57 -10.59 -1.69
N THR A 848 2.44 -9.27 -1.64
CA THR A 848 3.54 -8.36 -2.05
C THR A 848 4.20 -7.58 -0.92
N TYR A 849 3.50 -7.24 0.17
CA TYR A 849 4.04 -6.30 1.16
C TYR A 849 4.79 -6.97 2.33
N PHE A 850 4.22 -8.02 2.95
CA PHE A 850 4.87 -8.73 4.08
C PHE A 850 5.26 -10.18 3.80
N GLY A 851 4.84 -10.74 2.66
CA GLY A 851 5.14 -12.11 2.25
C GLY A 851 3.93 -13.04 2.32
N GLU A 852 4.18 -14.31 2.63
CA GLU A 852 3.18 -15.39 2.65
C GLU A 852 2.87 -15.81 4.09
N PHE A 853 1.59 -15.75 4.45
CA PHE A 853 1.03 -16.12 5.73
C PHE A 853 -0.01 -17.23 5.49
N PRO A 854 0.33 -18.49 5.80
CA PRO A 854 -0.57 -19.63 5.55
C PRO A 854 -1.75 -19.58 6.51
N THR A 855 -2.91 -19.21 5.96
CA THR A 855 -4.15 -19.06 6.70
C THR A 855 -4.98 -20.33 6.63
N TYR A 856 -5.08 -21.00 5.49
CA TYR A 856 -5.76 -22.31 5.43
C TYR A 856 -4.98 -23.39 6.21
N ILE A 857 -5.64 -24.23 7.00
CA ILE A 857 -4.97 -25.14 7.96
C ILE A 857 -4.49 -26.47 7.33
N TYR A 858 -5.12 -26.93 6.24
CA TYR A 858 -5.01 -28.34 5.77
C TYR A 858 -4.30 -28.57 4.41
N GLY A 859 -3.74 -27.55 3.78
CA GLY A 859 -2.96 -27.61 2.52
C GLY A 859 -1.43 -27.56 2.70
N ASP A 860 -0.71 -27.33 1.59
CA ASP A 860 0.73 -27.04 1.63
C ASP A 860 1.00 -25.55 1.94
N GLU A 861 2.13 -25.23 2.59
CA GLU A 861 2.39 -23.89 3.14
C GLU A 861 2.27 -22.73 2.12
N LYS A 862 2.44 -22.99 0.82
CA LYS A 862 2.43 -21.97 -0.23
C LYS A 862 1.06 -21.77 -0.90
N SER A 863 0.25 -22.81 -0.99
CA SER A 863 -1.14 -22.73 -1.52
C SER A 863 -2.16 -22.24 -0.48
N GLN A 864 -1.74 -22.10 0.79
CA GLN A 864 -2.60 -21.80 1.94
C GLN A 864 -2.77 -20.31 2.29
N SER A 865 -2.06 -19.40 1.63
CA SER A 865 -2.13 -17.96 1.94
C SER A 865 -3.26 -17.29 1.15
N ILE A 866 -4.51 -17.55 1.53
CA ILE A 866 -5.71 -17.18 0.74
C ILE A 866 -6.59 -16.10 1.37
N ASP A 867 -6.43 -15.85 2.68
CA ASP A 867 -7.04 -14.71 3.36
C ASP A 867 -6.11 -13.50 3.30
N ASN A 868 -6.67 -12.29 3.22
CA ASN A 868 -5.87 -11.09 3.05
C ASN A 868 -6.43 -9.87 3.76
N ILE A 869 -5.52 -8.95 4.06
CA ILE A 869 -5.80 -7.60 4.51
C ILE A 869 -5.18 -6.64 3.48
N ILE A 870 -6.02 -5.79 2.89
CA ILE A 870 -5.60 -4.79 1.90
C ILE A 870 -5.89 -3.41 2.46
N THR A 871 -4.92 -2.50 2.42
CA THR A 871 -5.10 -1.13 2.92
C THR A 871 -4.72 -0.09 1.88
N SER A 872 -5.35 1.09 1.97
CA SER A 872 -4.89 2.27 1.24
C SER A 872 -3.48 2.69 1.68
N GLN A 873 -2.72 3.35 0.80
CA GLN A 873 -1.30 3.66 1.03
C GLN A 873 -1.01 4.52 2.27
N ASN A 874 -1.99 5.33 2.68
CA ASN A 874 -1.88 6.22 3.83
C ASN A 874 -2.10 5.51 5.18
N ILE A 875 -2.40 4.21 5.18
CA ILE A 875 -2.41 3.38 6.38
C ILE A 875 -1.07 2.65 6.45
N ILE A 876 -0.37 2.79 7.58
CA ILE A 876 0.86 2.03 7.81
C ILE A 876 0.51 0.71 8.45
N ILE A 877 1.01 -0.39 7.89
CA ILE A 877 1.00 -1.68 8.54
C ILE A 877 2.38 -1.85 9.20
N LYS A 878 2.40 -1.97 10.53
CA LYS A 878 3.62 -2.15 11.34
C LYS A 878 4.08 -3.59 11.34
N ASP A 879 3.14 -4.50 11.50
CA ASP A 879 3.38 -5.94 11.61
C ASP A 879 2.16 -6.71 11.10
N ALA A 880 2.38 -7.95 10.69
CA ALA A 880 1.34 -8.88 10.28
C ALA A 880 1.69 -10.29 10.72
N TYR A 881 0.70 -11.03 11.18
CA TYR A 881 0.91 -12.37 11.72
C TYR A 881 -0.35 -13.22 11.61
N VAL A 882 -0.15 -14.53 11.63
CA VAL A 882 -1.23 -15.51 11.74
C VAL A 882 -1.39 -15.91 13.20
N LYS A 883 -2.60 -15.76 13.74
CA LYS A 883 -2.87 -16.20 15.11
C LYS A 883 -2.88 -17.72 15.15
N GLN A 884 -2.05 -18.29 16.03
CA GLN A 884 -1.91 -19.74 16.16
C GLN A 884 -3.14 -20.33 16.85
N ILE A 885 -3.63 -21.46 16.34
CA ILE A 885 -4.65 -22.29 16.98
C ILE A 885 -3.91 -23.45 17.64
N LYS A 886 -4.13 -23.66 18.94
CA LYS A 886 -3.60 -24.80 19.70
C LYS A 886 -4.71 -25.84 19.90
N ASP A 887 -4.32 -27.10 20.13
CA ASP A 887 -5.27 -28.21 20.27
C ASP A 887 -6.30 -28.01 21.41
N ASP A 888 -5.93 -27.31 22.47
CA ASP A 888 -6.78 -26.97 23.63
C ASP A 888 -7.62 -25.70 23.43
N ASP A 889 -7.24 -24.85 22.47
CA ASP A 889 -7.87 -23.56 22.15
C ASP A 889 -8.57 -23.59 20.77
N TRP A 890 -8.99 -24.78 20.31
CA TRP A 890 -9.62 -24.93 19.00
C TRP A 890 -10.91 -24.12 18.87
N VAL A 891 -11.09 -23.48 17.71
CA VAL A 891 -12.14 -22.50 17.42
C VAL A 891 -13.05 -22.87 16.24
N SER A 892 -13.13 -24.14 15.83
CA SER A 892 -14.06 -24.55 14.76
C SER A 892 -13.95 -23.75 13.45
N THR A 893 -12.72 -23.51 13.01
CA THR A 893 -12.41 -22.96 11.70
C THR A 893 -11.31 -23.78 11.04
N ASP A 894 -11.37 -23.89 9.72
CA ASP A 894 -10.33 -24.45 8.85
C ASP A 894 -9.35 -23.38 8.34
N HIS A 895 -9.54 -22.12 8.75
CA HIS A 895 -8.64 -21.00 8.51
C HIS A 895 -8.12 -20.41 9.82
N ARG A 896 -6.84 -20.03 9.82
CA ARG A 896 -6.22 -19.23 10.86
C ARG A 896 -6.51 -17.76 10.61
N MET A 897 -6.61 -17.00 11.70
CA MET A 897 -6.88 -15.58 11.63
C MET A 897 -5.62 -14.86 11.18
N LEU A 898 -5.73 -14.10 10.08
CA LEU A 898 -4.70 -13.16 9.67
C LEU A 898 -4.94 -11.84 10.40
N ALA A 899 -3.95 -11.39 11.15
CA ALA A 899 -4.00 -10.14 11.90
C ALA A 899 -2.89 -9.19 11.45
N ALA A 900 -3.14 -7.89 11.60
CA ALA A 900 -2.17 -6.85 11.31
C ALA A 900 -2.27 -5.72 12.35
N ASP A 901 -1.12 -5.24 12.78
CA ASP A 901 -1.02 -4.01 13.58
C ASP A 901 -0.82 -2.83 12.64
N ILE A 902 -1.71 -1.86 12.70
CA ILE A 902 -1.75 -0.72 11.77
C ILE A 902 -1.73 0.63 12.49
N ILE A 903 -1.41 1.67 11.75
CA ILE A 903 -1.59 3.07 12.13
C ILE A 903 -2.47 3.75 11.08
N VAL A 904 -3.59 4.33 11.52
CA VAL A 904 -4.49 5.13 10.67
C VAL A 904 -4.22 6.61 10.94
N GLY A 905 -3.76 7.36 9.94
CA GLY A 905 -3.36 8.77 10.08
C GLY A 905 -3.42 9.55 8.75
N GLU A 906 -3.54 10.88 8.81
CA GLU A 906 -3.46 11.71 7.60
C GLU A 906 -2.01 11.78 7.13
N SER A 907 -1.67 10.92 6.16
CA SER A 907 -0.53 10.99 5.23
C SER A 907 0.86 11.22 5.84
N TYR A 908 1.71 10.20 5.71
CA TYR A 908 3.16 10.31 5.71
C TYR A 908 3.68 10.96 4.42
#